data_AF-A0A0W8CV26-F1
#
_entry.id   AF-A0A0W8CV26-F1
#
_cell.length_a   1.000
_cell.length_b   1.000
_cell.length_c   1.000
_cell.angle_alpha   90.00
_cell.angle_beta   90.00
_cell.angle_gamma   90.00
#
_symmetry.space_group_name_H-M   'P 1'
#
loop_
_entity.id
_entity.type
_entity.pdbx_description
1 polymer ?
#
loop_
_entity_poly.entity_id
_entity_poly.type
_entity_poly.pdbx_seq_one_letter_code
_entity_poly.pdbx_strand_id
1 'polypeptide(L)'
;MYSGVPVHLVVLTFFISRFVAHEREVMNVFITLVLGASSLAVAFGDPRVMIESTYTETKGLNDLAKTAWQNRGGKYMGTATDIKQLGDPYYIQKLNSTSDFGMITPSNAMKWDATEPKQGNFTFEDADKIVAFANKTGARIRCHTLVWHKQVPEWVQVLEKAELLEAMSNHITKVMTHFGNSCTAWDVVNEAFNEDGSYRQSFWYKKTGKEYISTAFKTANEVKAKLSLQARLYYNDFNINIVNNKSDAVLGMATDLRSHKIWVEGIGFQSHYSNNDTVAGAKIFENFRRFTVKHMDVAITELDVKTSMANPTVSEQQQQVGIITNVVSACKKTVRCVGVTVWDFVDTYSWIKSSAPLLFYQPDGPSTPLVRKATYDAITAGWILQSMTTPRVVQTRDGIDVSSLDERQFKYLTLPNALHALVVSDPSTETASAAMDVRVGFHSDPDDIPGLAHFCEHMLFMGTAKYPDENSYSVFLNAHGGSSNAFTSGRDTNYYFDHPQLIRDDDICRVWYKPDVKFKKPRTFAVATFHSPEVNPTPYNYALSALFVACLKDELNEYSYDALLAGMNYKLRLNGSNIYLSTGGYSSKLPILVQRILEVMGNFGNHIGDEAFERVKRAKCRSFENMRLEEAHRHAVQQESNLLHERSWSVDDIVNAIGTCSYYDVIAHSKRLFRQVFCDILLYGNLNLSEAMDLAGVIVDQVRAPRALSMPSSKKYWIGRQVKLSSGVHTIYKRVHPNPDNANCAVNCIYQIGVENCMDRAKLALFSQIVDEPLFDQLRTKEQLGYTVYSTPCRGNGVQSFKIVVQSNVASPEFIEQRIDTFWRDFREMLTSMSSGELQKHIQSVVKGYVERPKSQEEEVQALLVEIANHQYEFGRKTKLADLVRTLQLSDVLEFFDNFIRPEGLKHKKLSVHIYGNETRLEMLAGCSEAGWCTFNSDNQVGIMAALTLGACSGSSSSVKTEYINDSEDYKRRAPRYEAPVASIKELP
;
A
#
# COMPACT_ATOMS: atom_id res chain seq x y z
N MET A 1 19.09 -8.55 37.08
CA MET A 1 20.21 -8.42 36.13
C MET A 1 19.89 -9.27 34.91
N TYR A 2 19.37 -8.61 33.88
CA TYR A 2 19.35 -8.92 32.44
C TYR A 2 18.29 -7.95 31.90
N SER A 3 18.72 -6.70 31.81
CA SER A 3 17.99 -5.53 31.31
C SER A 3 18.56 -5.20 29.95
N GLY A 4 17.70 -5.06 28.93
CA GLY A 4 18.09 -4.69 27.58
C GLY A 4 18.35 -5.89 26.68
N VAL A 5 17.29 -6.39 26.06
CA VAL A 5 17.37 -7.25 24.88
C VAL A 5 16.50 -6.58 23.81
N PRO A 6 17.06 -6.17 22.65
CA PRO A 6 16.25 -5.65 21.55
C PRO A 6 15.38 -6.78 20.99
N VAL A 7 14.15 -6.44 20.61
CA VAL A 7 13.14 -7.37 20.09
C VAL A 7 13.73 -8.14 18.90
N HIS A 8 13.86 -9.46 19.07
CA HIS A 8 14.44 -10.37 18.10
C HIS A 8 13.41 -10.78 17.06
N LEU A 9 13.77 -10.76 15.77
CA LEU A 9 13.10 -11.61 14.80
C LEU A 9 13.25 -13.08 15.26
N VAL A 10 12.13 -13.77 15.42
CA VAL A 10 12.07 -15.21 15.63
C VAL A 10 11.34 -15.79 14.41
N VAL A 11 12.07 -15.98 13.30
CA VAL A 11 11.63 -16.96 12.30
C VAL A 11 11.66 -18.31 13.02
N LEU A 12 10.63 -19.14 12.95
CA LEU A 12 10.66 -20.53 13.43
C LEU A 12 10.42 -21.43 12.23
N THR A 13 11.45 -21.74 11.45
CA THR A 13 11.28 -22.66 10.32
C THR A 13 11.30 -24.09 10.84
N PHE A 14 10.19 -24.82 10.63
CA PHE A 14 10.05 -26.22 11.03
C PHE A 14 10.52 -27.18 9.93
N PHE A 15 11.57 -27.98 10.14
CA PHE A 15 12.09 -28.92 9.12
C PHE A 15 11.93 -30.40 9.50
N ILE A 16 11.44 -31.24 8.58
CA ILE A 16 11.40 -32.71 8.77
C ILE A 16 12.45 -33.41 7.85
N SER A 17 13.65 -33.70 8.43
CA SER A 17 14.79 -34.58 7.96
C SER A 17 15.57 -34.20 6.67
N ARG A 18 16.85 -34.59 6.35
CA ARG A 18 18.03 -35.34 6.90
C ARG A 18 19.28 -34.78 6.13
N PHE A 19 20.45 -34.53 6.74
CA PHE A 19 21.64 -33.85 6.13
C PHE A 19 22.81 -34.79 5.73
N VAL A 20 23.61 -34.41 4.71
CA VAL A 20 24.97 -34.94 4.40
C VAL A 20 25.88 -33.80 3.88
N ALA A 21 27.12 -33.76 4.35
CA ALA A 21 28.12 -32.68 4.23
C ALA A 21 29.23 -32.94 3.16
N HIS A 22 29.84 -31.87 2.57
CA HIS A 22 31.28 -31.81 2.22
C HIS A 22 31.83 -30.44 1.74
N GLU A 23 33.16 -30.30 1.85
CA GLU A 23 34.02 -29.11 2.08
C GLU A 23 34.52 -28.23 0.88
N ARG A 24 34.99 -27.03 1.25
CA ARG A 24 36.08 -26.07 0.81
C ARG A 24 36.64 -25.95 -0.63
N GLU A 25 36.82 -24.69 -1.10
CA GLU A 25 38.12 -23.94 -1.27
C GLU A 25 37.92 -22.46 -1.73
N VAL A 26 38.96 -21.61 -1.61
CA VAL A 26 38.96 -20.12 -1.44
C VAL A 26 39.67 -19.36 -2.59
N MET A 27 39.29 -18.08 -2.87
CA MET A 27 40.18 -16.87 -2.96
C MET A 27 39.90 -15.81 -4.07
N ASN A 28 39.64 -14.56 -3.60
CA ASN A 28 39.85 -13.16 -4.11
C ASN A 28 39.80 -12.76 -5.59
N VAL A 29 39.09 -11.64 -5.91
CA VAL A 29 39.63 -10.41 -6.58
C VAL A 29 38.75 -9.16 -6.27
N PHE A 30 39.41 -8.08 -5.86
CA PHE A 30 38.93 -6.74 -5.50
C PHE A 30 39.01 -5.79 -6.72
N ILE A 31 37.94 -5.52 -7.49
CA ILE A 31 37.83 -4.33 -8.38
C ILE A 31 36.35 -3.93 -8.58
N THR A 32 35.75 -3.16 -7.66
CA THR A 32 34.50 -2.39 -7.92
C THR A 32 34.33 -1.22 -6.95
N LEU A 33 35.37 -0.43 -6.73
CA LEU A 33 35.29 0.77 -5.87
C LEU A 33 35.70 2.06 -6.58
N VAL A 34 35.95 2.02 -7.89
CA VAL A 34 36.53 3.16 -8.63
C VAL A 34 35.53 3.94 -9.49
N LEU A 35 34.36 3.40 -9.84
CA LEU A 35 33.37 4.16 -10.66
C LEU A 35 32.23 4.80 -9.85
N GLY A 36 32.11 4.49 -8.55
CA GLY A 36 31.14 5.13 -7.66
C GLY A 36 31.71 6.28 -6.81
N ALA A 37 33.02 6.56 -6.90
CA ALA A 37 33.73 7.39 -5.91
C ALA A 37 34.42 8.65 -6.50
N SER A 38 34.12 9.03 -7.74
CA SER A 38 34.67 10.27 -8.32
C SER A 38 33.63 11.06 -9.10
N SER A 39 32.69 11.68 -8.38
CA SER A 39 32.21 13.05 -8.66
C SER A 39 31.08 13.43 -7.70
N LEU A 40 31.43 13.57 -6.42
CA LEU A 40 30.76 14.47 -5.49
C LEU A 40 31.40 15.85 -5.68
N ALA A 41 31.15 16.50 -6.82
CA ALA A 41 31.51 17.90 -7.06
C ALA A 41 30.90 18.43 -8.36
N VAL A 42 30.50 19.70 -8.32
CA VAL A 42 30.06 20.58 -9.41
C VAL A 42 28.59 20.44 -9.84
N ALA A 43 27.72 21.12 -9.09
CA ALA A 43 26.63 21.84 -9.73
C ALA A 43 27.24 22.86 -10.69
N PHE A 44 27.14 22.62 -12.00
CA PHE A 44 27.12 23.57 -13.14
C PHE A 44 27.37 22.77 -14.44
N GLY A 45 26.29 22.40 -15.14
CA GLY A 45 26.29 21.81 -16.50
C GLY A 45 26.77 20.36 -16.60
N ASP A 46 25.87 19.41 -16.90
CA ASP A 46 26.23 18.04 -17.31
C ASP A 46 26.93 18.11 -18.70
N PRO A 47 28.26 17.90 -18.78
CA PRO A 47 28.99 18.11 -20.04
C PRO A 47 28.66 16.98 -21.03
N ARG A 48 28.42 17.34 -22.29
CA ARG A 48 28.23 16.37 -23.38
C ARG A 48 29.59 15.82 -23.83
N VAL A 49 30.09 14.84 -23.08
CA VAL A 49 31.35 14.15 -23.33
C VAL A 49 31.10 12.64 -23.34
N MET A 50 31.63 11.95 -24.35
CA MET A 50 31.56 10.50 -24.43
C MET A 50 32.42 9.86 -23.33
N ILE A 51 31.83 8.96 -22.55
CA ILE A 51 32.53 8.20 -21.52
C ILE A 51 33.21 7.00 -22.17
N GLU A 52 34.54 6.98 -22.12
CA GLU A 52 35.35 5.88 -22.63
C GLU A 52 35.38 4.68 -21.66
N SER A 53 35.61 3.49 -22.21
CA SER A 53 35.76 2.24 -21.46
C SER A 53 37.00 2.24 -20.59
N THR A 54 36.84 1.79 -19.35
CA THR A 54 37.93 1.56 -18.38
C THR A 54 38.41 0.10 -18.34
N TYR A 55 37.77 -0.79 -19.10
CA TYR A 55 38.10 -2.21 -19.13
C TYR A 55 39.47 -2.49 -19.78
N THR A 56 40.43 -2.95 -18.99
CA THR A 56 41.84 -3.17 -19.39
C THR A 56 42.24 -4.64 -19.46
N GLU A 57 41.35 -5.56 -19.06
CA GLU A 57 41.62 -7.00 -19.06
C GLU A 57 41.76 -7.58 -20.48
N THR A 58 42.43 -8.73 -20.57
CA THR A 58 42.78 -9.37 -21.86
C THR A 58 41.64 -10.17 -22.51
N LYS A 59 40.58 -10.52 -21.76
CA LYS A 59 39.44 -11.29 -22.27
C LYS A 59 38.42 -10.38 -22.97
N GLY A 60 38.07 -10.69 -24.21
CA GLY A 60 36.99 -10.02 -24.93
C GLY A 60 35.59 -10.46 -24.46
N LEU A 61 34.56 -9.78 -24.96
CA LEU A 61 33.17 -9.98 -24.52
C LEU A 61 32.64 -11.41 -24.73
N ASN A 62 33.03 -12.07 -25.82
CA ASN A 62 32.63 -13.45 -26.11
C ASN A 62 33.38 -14.47 -25.27
N ASP A 63 34.65 -14.21 -24.93
CA ASP A 63 35.39 -15.07 -24.00
C ASP A 63 34.74 -15.04 -22.61
N LEU A 64 34.29 -13.86 -22.16
CA LEU A 64 33.51 -13.72 -20.93
C LEU A 64 32.19 -14.50 -21.03
N ALA A 65 31.44 -14.36 -22.13
CA ALA A 65 30.19 -15.08 -22.35
C ALA A 65 30.37 -16.62 -22.32
N LYS A 66 31.47 -17.14 -22.89
CA LYS A 66 31.79 -18.57 -22.87
C LYS A 66 32.00 -19.09 -21.45
N THR A 67 32.63 -18.30 -20.59
CA THR A 67 32.85 -18.69 -19.18
C THR A 67 31.57 -18.66 -18.33
N ALA A 68 30.51 -18.01 -18.80
CA ALA A 68 29.28 -17.83 -18.05
C ALA A 68 28.44 -19.12 -17.88
N TRP A 69 28.73 -20.22 -18.59
CA TRP A 69 28.01 -21.49 -18.43
C TRP A 69 28.86 -22.74 -18.75
N GLN A 70 29.21 -23.52 -17.73
CA GLN A 70 30.21 -24.59 -17.82
C GLN A 70 29.73 -25.91 -18.46
N ASN A 71 28.41 -26.15 -18.63
CA ASN A 71 27.88 -27.49 -18.98
C ASN A 71 27.34 -27.65 -20.42
N ARG A 72 27.40 -26.62 -21.28
CA ARG A 72 26.94 -26.70 -22.70
C ARG A 72 27.77 -25.89 -23.71
N GLY A 73 29.08 -25.75 -23.49
CA GLY A 73 29.97 -25.03 -24.43
C GLY A 73 29.89 -23.49 -24.35
N GLY A 74 29.29 -22.94 -23.29
CA GLY A 74 29.24 -21.50 -23.01
C GLY A 74 28.15 -20.72 -23.76
N LYS A 75 27.85 -19.51 -23.29
CA LYS A 75 26.99 -18.55 -24.01
C LYS A 75 27.85 -17.82 -25.05
N TYR A 76 27.21 -17.17 -26.03
CA TYR A 76 27.93 -16.35 -27.00
C TYR A 76 27.70 -14.85 -26.75
N MET A 77 28.70 -14.04 -27.12
CA MET A 77 28.50 -12.64 -27.48
C MET A 77 28.63 -12.52 -29.00
N GLY A 78 27.74 -11.77 -29.63
CA GLY A 78 27.71 -11.60 -31.08
C GLY A 78 27.42 -10.18 -31.52
N THR A 79 27.50 -9.97 -32.82
CA THR A 79 27.16 -8.69 -33.44
C THR A 79 26.51 -8.91 -34.81
N ALA A 80 25.60 -8.02 -35.19
CA ALA A 80 25.13 -7.93 -36.56
C ALA A 80 26.11 -7.11 -37.41
N THR A 81 26.20 -7.43 -38.70
CA THR A 81 27.03 -6.67 -39.66
C THR A 81 26.42 -6.71 -41.06
N ASP A 82 26.93 -5.86 -41.93
CA ASP A 82 26.48 -5.66 -43.30
C ASP A 82 27.69 -5.31 -44.20
N ILE A 83 27.51 -5.39 -45.52
CA ILE A 83 28.60 -5.24 -46.49
C ILE A 83 29.25 -3.86 -46.47
N LYS A 84 28.48 -2.81 -46.17
CA LYS A 84 28.94 -1.41 -46.27
C LYS A 84 30.11 -1.12 -45.33
N GLN A 85 30.09 -1.69 -44.13
CA GLN A 85 31.11 -1.49 -43.11
C GLN A 85 32.31 -2.45 -43.23
N LEU A 86 32.25 -3.45 -44.11
CA LEU A 86 33.41 -4.30 -44.43
C LEU A 86 34.46 -3.59 -45.31
N GLY A 87 34.28 -2.31 -45.64
CA GLY A 87 35.31 -1.47 -46.24
C GLY A 87 36.22 -0.77 -45.23
N ASP A 88 35.81 -0.70 -43.95
CA ASP A 88 36.53 0.03 -42.91
C ASP A 88 37.58 -0.88 -42.24
N PRO A 89 38.88 -0.58 -42.35
CA PRO A 89 39.94 -1.44 -41.83
C PRO A 89 39.90 -1.59 -40.30
N TYR A 90 39.46 -0.56 -39.57
CA TYR A 90 39.36 -0.61 -38.10
C TYR A 90 38.13 -1.41 -37.66
N TYR A 91 37.02 -1.29 -38.40
CA TYR A 91 35.84 -2.13 -38.19
C TYR A 91 36.16 -3.60 -38.39
N ILE A 92 36.78 -3.96 -39.52
CA ILE A 92 37.16 -5.35 -39.83
C ILE A 92 38.15 -5.88 -38.80
N GLN A 93 39.16 -5.09 -38.42
CA GLN A 93 40.14 -5.50 -37.42
C GLN A 93 39.45 -5.93 -36.11
N LYS A 94 38.43 -5.18 -35.67
CA LYS A 94 37.67 -5.50 -34.47
C LYS A 94 36.71 -6.67 -34.67
N LEU A 95 35.99 -6.71 -35.79
CA LEU A 95 35.08 -7.81 -36.13
C LEU A 95 35.82 -9.15 -36.29
N ASN A 96 37.10 -9.14 -36.71
CA ASN A 96 37.94 -10.32 -36.85
C ASN A 96 38.29 -10.99 -35.50
N SER A 97 38.07 -10.29 -34.38
CA SER A 97 38.32 -10.82 -33.03
C SER A 97 37.13 -11.65 -32.53
N THR A 98 37.23 -12.98 -32.60
CA THR A 98 36.26 -13.88 -31.96
C THR A 98 36.29 -13.83 -30.43
N SER A 99 37.27 -13.14 -29.86
CA SER A 99 37.32 -12.86 -28.43
C SER A 99 36.17 -11.94 -28.01
N ASP A 100 35.74 -11.02 -28.89
CA ASP A 100 34.58 -10.13 -28.63
C ASP A 100 33.29 -10.64 -29.25
N PHE A 101 33.36 -11.15 -30.47
CA PHE A 101 32.18 -11.57 -31.22
C PHE A 101 32.33 -12.99 -31.74
N GLY A 102 31.74 -13.95 -31.02
CA GLY A 102 31.70 -15.37 -31.40
C GLY A 102 30.49 -15.75 -32.25
N MET A 103 29.61 -14.79 -32.53
CA MET A 103 28.49 -14.98 -33.45
C MET A 103 28.30 -13.74 -34.32
N ILE A 104 28.08 -13.94 -35.61
CA ILE A 104 27.82 -12.87 -36.59
C ILE A 104 26.44 -13.07 -37.19
N THR A 105 25.67 -11.98 -37.28
CA THR A 105 24.36 -11.95 -37.95
C THR A 105 24.46 -11.11 -39.23
N PRO A 106 24.35 -11.70 -40.44
CA PRO A 106 24.24 -10.95 -41.68
C PRO A 106 22.91 -10.18 -41.68
N SER A 107 22.95 -8.86 -41.53
CA SER A 107 21.77 -8.04 -41.26
C SER A 107 20.88 -7.87 -42.51
N ASN A 108 21.15 -6.88 -43.37
CA ASN A 108 20.31 -6.66 -44.55
C ASN A 108 20.60 -7.65 -45.68
N ALA A 109 21.83 -8.18 -45.75
CA ALA A 109 22.27 -9.08 -46.81
C ALA A 109 21.46 -10.39 -46.93
N MET A 110 20.74 -10.79 -45.86
CA MET A 110 19.90 -11.99 -45.82
C MET A 110 18.39 -11.70 -45.78
N LYS A 111 17.97 -10.44 -46.01
CA LYS A 111 16.55 -10.10 -46.19
C LYS A 111 16.05 -10.62 -47.54
N TRP A 112 14.73 -10.74 -47.69
CA TRP A 112 14.14 -11.31 -48.91
C TRP A 112 14.47 -10.45 -50.14
N ASP A 113 14.39 -9.12 -50.03
CA ASP A 113 14.71 -8.23 -51.15
C ASP A 113 16.17 -8.33 -51.62
N ALA A 114 17.10 -8.64 -50.72
CA ALA A 114 18.50 -8.88 -51.02
C ALA A 114 18.73 -10.27 -51.65
N THR A 115 18.04 -11.30 -51.17
CA THR A 115 18.31 -12.70 -51.55
C THR A 115 17.50 -13.19 -52.74
N GLU A 116 16.34 -12.61 -53.00
CA GLU A 116 15.46 -12.93 -54.13
C GLU A 116 14.74 -11.66 -54.65
N PRO A 117 15.47 -10.70 -55.26
CA PRO A 117 14.89 -9.44 -55.71
C PRO A 117 13.82 -9.62 -56.80
N LYS A 118 13.87 -10.71 -57.56
CA LYS A 118 12.87 -11.11 -58.57
C LYS A 118 12.53 -12.58 -58.39
N GLN A 119 11.28 -12.95 -58.63
CA GLN A 119 10.78 -14.32 -58.45
C GLN A 119 11.69 -15.35 -59.12
N GLY A 120 12.19 -16.30 -58.34
CA GLY A 120 13.05 -17.38 -58.81
C GLY A 120 14.50 -16.99 -59.14
N ASN A 121 14.86 -15.71 -59.06
CA ASN A 121 16.22 -15.23 -59.26
C ASN A 121 16.89 -14.97 -57.90
N PHE A 122 17.53 -16.01 -57.37
CA PHE A 122 18.26 -15.95 -56.11
C PHE A 122 19.68 -15.44 -56.30
N THR A 123 20.08 -14.50 -55.44
CA THR A 123 21.47 -14.07 -55.30
C THR A 123 21.88 -14.11 -53.84
N PHE A 124 23.06 -14.64 -53.56
CA PHE A 124 23.58 -14.77 -52.21
C PHE A 124 24.92 -14.05 -52.02
N GLU A 125 25.37 -13.28 -53.01
CA GLU A 125 26.74 -12.74 -53.07
C GLU A 125 27.13 -11.98 -51.80
N ASP A 126 26.26 -11.08 -51.32
CA ASP A 126 26.54 -10.26 -50.15
C ASP A 126 26.45 -11.06 -48.84
N ALA A 127 25.46 -11.94 -48.72
CA ALA A 127 25.36 -12.83 -47.57
C ALA A 127 26.55 -13.81 -47.51
N ASP A 128 26.99 -14.32 -48.65
CA ASP A 128 28.12 -15.25 -48.79
C ASP A 128 29.43 -14.59 -48.39
N LYS A 129 29.64 -13.30 -48.68
CA LYS A 129 30.82 -12.57 -48.19
C LYS A 129 30.87 -12.52 -46.66
N ILE A 130 29.75 -12.25 -46.00
CA ILE A 130 29.67 -12.20 -44.52
C ILE A 130 29.81 -13.62 -43.93
N VAL A 131 29.17 -14.62 -44.54
CA VAL A 131 29.26 -16.02 -44.13
C VAL A 131 30.69 -16.54 -44.29
N ALA A 132 31.34 -16.25 -45.41
CA ALA A 132 32.73 -16.61 -45.66
C ALA A 132 33.67 -15.92 -44.66
N PHE A 133 33.41 -14.66 -44.32
CA PHE A 133 34.14 -13.96 -43.27
C PHE A 133 33.97 -14.66 -41.91
N ALA A 134 32.75 -14.95 -41.49
CA ALA A 134 32.48 -15.63 -40.21
C ALA A 134 33.12 -17.03 -40.15
N ASN A 135 33.04 -17.78 -41.24
CA ASN A 135 33.69 -19.10 -41.36
C ASN A 135 35.22 -19.00 -41.25
N LYS A 136 35.83 -17.96 -41.83
CA LYS A 136 37.28 -17.72 -41.74
C LYS A 136 37.74 -17.40 -40.32
N THR A 137 36.93 -16.65 -39.55
CA THR A 137 37.25 -16.29 -38.17
C THR A 137 36.88 -17.39 -37.16
N GLY A 138 36.02 -18.33 -37.53
CA GLY A 138 35.46 -19.33 -36.64
C GLY A 138 34.27 -18.82 -35.82
N ALA A 139 33.71 -17.65 -36.18
CA ALA A 139 32.47 -17.16 -35.61
C ALA A 139 31.28 -17.99 -36.11
N ARG A 140 30.32 -18.26 -35.22
CA ARG A 140 29.06 -18.91 -35.59
C ARG A 140 28.15 -17.92 -36.30
N ILE A 141 27.13 -18.40 -37.00
CA ILE A 141 26.24 -17.52 -37.77
C ILE A 141 24.80 -17.66 -37.28
N ARG A 142 24.14 -16.54 -36.98
CA ARG A 142 22.67 -16.48 -36.88
C ARG A 142 22.17 -15.87 -38.17
N CYS A 143 21.39 -16.63 -38.92
CA CYS A 143 20.87 -16.19 -40.20
C CYS A 143 19.53 -15.48 -40.00
N HIS A 144 19.38 -14.32 -40.63
CA HIS A 144 18.32 -13.37 -40.35
C HIS A 144 17.92 -12.64 -41.64
N THR A 145 16.68 -12.69 -42.12
CA THR A 145 15.51 -13.44 -41.63
C THR A 145 14.72 -13.91 -42.85
N LEU A 146 14.05 -15.06 -42.73
CA LEU A 146 13.34 -15.70 -43.84
C LEU A 146 12.01 -15.01 -44.16
N VAL A 147 11.24 -14.63 -43.14
CA VAL A 147 9.92 -14.00 -43.31
C VAL A 147 9.79 -12.79 -42.42
N TRP A 148 9.68 -11.61 -43.04
CA TRP A 148 9.41 -10.34 -42.36
C TRP A 148 8.40 -9.53 -43.16
N HIS A 149 7.85 -8.48 -42.55
CA HIS A 149 6.89 -7.59 -43.20
C HIS A 149 7.56 -6.39 -43.89
N LYS A 150 8.86 -6.17 -43.67
CA LYS A 150 9.67 -5.13 -44.33
C LYS A 150 10.77 -5.78 -45.17
N GLN A 151 11.33 -5.00 -46.11
CA GLN A 151 12.43 -5.45 -47.00
C GLN A 151 12.07 -6.74 -47.73
N VAL A 152 10.86 -6.73 -48.30
CA VAL A 152 10.30 -7.79 -49.14
C VAL A 152 10.08 -7.22 -50.55
N PRO A 153 10.48 -7.92 -51.62
CA PRO A 153 10.26 -7.45 -52.99
C PRO A 153 8.79 -7.13 -53.27
N GLU A 154 8.55 -6.12 -54.11
CA GLU A 154 7.18 -5.72 -54.50
C GLU A 154 6.41 -6.88 -55.16
N TRP A 155 7.08 -7.72 -55.95
CA TRP A 155 6.46 -8.85 -56.62
C TRP A 155 5.85 -9.86 -55.64
N VAL A 156 6.38 -10.00 -54.41
CA VAL A 156 5.81 -10.87 -53.38
C VAL A 156 4.58 -10.23 -52.76
N GLN A 157 4.62 -8.92 -52.52
CA GLN A 157 3.55 -8.20 -51.81
C GLN A 157 2.23 -8.20 -52.59
N VAL A 158 2.29 -8.31 -53.91
CA VAL A 158 1.11 -8.33 -54.79
C VAL A 158 0.47 -9.71 -54.96
N LEU A 159 1.17 -10.82 -54.62
CA LEU A 159 0.65 -12.19 -54.78
C LEU A 159 -0.55 -12.49 -53.91
N GLU A 160 -1.49 -13.30 -54.42
CA GLU A 160 -2.65 -13.74 -53.65
C GLU A 160 -2.34 -14.98 -52.80
N LYS A 161 -3.25 -15.33 -51.87
CA LYS A 161 -2.99 -16.28 -50.77
C LYS A 161 -2.20 -17.54 -51.16
N ALA A 162 -2.64 -18.26 -52.21
CA ALA A 162 -2.01 -19.53 -52.59
C ALA A 162 -0.59 -19.33 -53.14
N GLU A 163 -0.43 -18.42 -54.11
CA GLU A 163 0.84 -18.07 -54.74
C GLU A 163 1.82 -17.47 -53.71
N LEU A 164 1.29 -16.71 -52.75
CA LEU A 164 2.07 -16.09 -51.68
C LEU A 164 2.68 -17.13 -50.73
N LEU A 165 1.89 -18.12 -50.30
CA LEU A 165 2.37 -19.21 -49.45
C LEU A 165 3.34 -20.14 -50.18
N GLU A 166 3.13 -20.35 -51.49
CA GLU A 166 4.05 -21.10 -52.34
C GLU A 166 5.39 -20.38 -52.51
N ALA A 167 5.36 -19.09 -52.86
CA ALA A 167 6.56 -18.27 -52.98
C ALA A 167 7.36 -18.22 -51.67
N MET A 168 6.69 -18.07 -50.53
CA MET A 168 7.32 -18.14 -49.20
C MET A 168 7.96 -19.49 -48.92
N SER A 169 7.29 -20.59 -49.25
CA SER A 169 7.84 -21.91 -49.04
C SER A 169 9.04 -22.20 -49.95
N ASN A 170 9.00 -21.75 -51.20
CA ASN A 170 10.13 -21.82 -52.12
C ASN A 170 11.32 -20.98 -51.61
N HIS A 171 11.07 -19.75 -51.17
CA HIS A 171 12.08 -18.87 -50.60
C HIS A 171 12.78 -19.51 -49.40
N ILE A 172 12.01 -19.92 -48.38
CA ILE A 172 12.53 -20.61 -47.20
C ILE A 172 13.38 -21.82 -47.60
N THR A 173 12.87 -22.63 -48.53
CA THR A 173 13.56 -23.83 -49.00
C THR A 173 14.90 -23.50 -49.66
N LYS A 174 14.92 -22.56 -50.60
CA LYS A 174 16.13 -22.20 -51.36
C LYS A 174 17.19 -21.56 -50.46
N VAL A 175 16.79 -20.61 -49.63
CA VAL A 175 17.69 -19.89 -48.72
C VAL A 175 18.29 -20.83 -47.68
N MET A 176 17.46 -21.63 -46.99
CA MET A 176 17.96 -22.59 -46.00
C MET A 176 18.81 -23.71 -46.62
N THR A 177 18.49 -24.13 -47.86
CA THR A 177 19.30 -25.13 -48.58
C THR A 177 20.68 -24.59 -48.94
N HIS A 178 20.77 -23.33 -49.39
CA HIS A 178 22.04 -22.70 -49.78
C HIS A 178 23.01 -22.58 -48.60
N PHE A 179 22.56 -21.99 -47.48
CA PHE A 179 23.46 -21.75 -46.34
C PHE A 179 23.66 -22.99 -45.46
N GLY A 180 22.71 -23.93 -45.46
CA GLY A 180 22.81 -25.21 -44.75
C GLY A 180 23.28 -25.07 -43.30
N ASN A 181 24.30 -25.87 -42.93
CA ASN A 181 24.87 -25.87 -41.58
C ASN A 181 25.84 -24.70 -41.29
N SER A 182 26.05 -23.78 -42.23
CA SER A 182 26.74 -22.52 -41.92
C SER A 182 25.94 -21.71 -40.90
N CYS A 183 24.61 -21.79 -40.95
CA CYS A 183 23.70 -21.18 -39.99
C CYS A 183 23.55 -22.05 -38.74
N THR A 184 23.87 -21.50 -37.56
CA THR A 184 23.59 -22.12 -36.26
C THR A 184 22.16 -21.87 -35.78
N ALA A 185 21.55 -20.77 -36.21
CA ALA A 185 20.17 -20.42 -35.91
C ALA A 185 19.54 -19.64 -37.07
N TRP A 186 18.22 -19.75 -37.21
CA TRP A 186 17.41 -19.03 -38.20
C TRP A 186 16.31 -18.23 -37.51
N ASP A 187 16.21 -16.95 -37.83
CA ASP A 187 15.01 -16.16 -37.60
C ASP A 187 14.00 -16.46 -38.71
N VAL A 188 13.04 -17.34 -38.42
CA VAL A 188 12.08 -17.84 -39.42
C VAL A 188 10.99 -16.80 -39.68
N VAL A 189 10.39 -16.27 -38.63
CA VAL A 189 9.38 -15.21 -38.70
C VAL A 189 9.76 -14.08 -37.76
N ASN A 190 9.73 -12.85 -38.28
CA ASN A 190 10.10 -11.64 -37.57
C ASN A 190 8.88 -10.71 -37.38
N GLU A 191 8.61 -10.28 -36.14
CA GLU A 191 7.67 -9.21 -35.78
C GLU A 191 6.22 -9.38 -36.25
N ALA A 192 5.61 -10.54 -35.95
CA ALA A 192 4.23 -10.86 -36.32
C ALA A 192 3.16 -10.22 -35.41
N PHE A 193 3.54 -9.65 -34.26
CA PHE A 193 2.60 -9.08 -33.28
C PHE A 193 2.72 -7.56 -33.14
N ASN A 194 1.58 -6.94 -32.77
CA ASN A 194 1.49 -5.56 -32.26
C ASN A 194 1.66 -5.54 -30.73
N GLU A 195 1.81 -4.35 -30.14
CA GLU A 195 2.01 -4.14 -28.70
C GLU A 195 0.85 -4.69 -27.83
N ASP A 196 -0.37 -4.67 -28.35
CA ASP A 196 -1.57 -5.18 -27.66
C ASP A 196 -1.69 -6.71 -27.70
N GLY A 197 -0.77 -7.42 -28.37
CA GLY A 197 -0.81 -8.86 -28.59
C GLY A 197 -1.66 -9.31 -29.77
N SER A 198 -2.26 -8.38 -30.53
CA SER A 198 -2.93 -8.70 -31.79
C SER A 198 -1.91 -8.98 -32.91
N TYR A 199 -2.32 -9.72 -33.94
CA TYR A 199 -1.48 -9.94 -35.11
C TYR A 199 -1.32 -8.64 -35.90
N ARG A 200 -0.06 -8.35 -36.29
CA ARG A 200 0.28 -7.22 -37.15
C ARG A 200 -0.48 -7.32 -38.47
N GLN A 201 -1.15 -6.24 -38.86
CA GLN A 201 -1.94 -6.15 -40.10
C GLN A 201 -1.07 -5.97 -41.35
N SER A 202 -0.05 -6.80 -41.50
CA SER A 202 0.83 -6.88 -42.68
C SER A 202 0.10 -7.52 -43.87
N PHE A 203 0.65 -7.39 -45.08
CA PHE A 203 0.10 -8.07 -46.26
C PHE A 203 0.06 -9.60 -46.07
N TRP A 204 1.03 -10.18 -45.34
CA TRP A 204 1.02 -11.59 -44.94
C TRP A 204 -0.27 -11.96 -44.18
N TYR A 205 -0.58 -11.23 -43.10
CA TYR A 205 -1.74 -11.51 -42.28
C TYR A 205 -3.06 -11.20 -43.00
N LYS A 206 -3.13 -10.09 -43.74
CA LYS A 206 -4.32 -9.69 -44.48
C LYS A 206 -4.73 -10.71 -45.54
N LYS A 207 -3.76 -11.32 -46.23
CA LYS A 207 -4.01 -12.28 -47.31
C LYS A 207 -4.15 -13.72 -46.83
N THR A 208 -3.43 -14.11 -45.78
CA THR A 208 -3.33 -15.53 -45.36
C THR A 208 -3.88 -15.79 -43.95
N GLY A 209 -4.16 -14.76 -43.16
CA GLY A 209 -4.42 -14.89 -41.72
C GLY A 209 -3.17 -15.35 -40.96
N LYS A 210 -3.32 -16.28 -40.01
CA LYS A 210 -2.20 -16.84 -39.23
C LYS A 210 -1.40 -17.90 -40.00
N GLU A 211 -1.90 -18.32 -41.17
CA GLU A 211 -1.40 -19.48 -41.91
C GLU A 211 0.03 -19.28 -42.44
N TYR A 212 0.45 -18.06 -42.74
CA TYR A 212 1.83 -17.83 -43.15
C TYR A 212 2.85 -18.19 -42.05
N ILE A 213 2.50 -18.01 -40.78
CA ILE A 213 3.40 -18.32 -39.65
C ILE A 213 3.54 -19.83 -39.52
N SER A 214 2.42 -20.56 -39.50
CA SER A 214 2.46 -22.02 -39.41
C SER A 214 3.13 -22.65 -40.63
N THR A 215 2.86 -22.12 -41.83
CA THR A 215 3.50 -22.57 -43.08
C THR A 215 5.00 -22.29 -43.07
N ALA A 216 5.44 -21.10 -42.64
CA ALA A 216 6.86 -20.77 -42.61
C ALA A 216 7.64 -21.71 -41.67
N PHE A 217 7.16 -21.92 -40.44
CA PHE A 217 7.81 -22.84 -39.52
C PHE A 217 7.72 -24.30 -39.98
N LYS A 218 6.59 -24.73 -40.55
CA LYS A 218 6.44 -26.07 -41.10
C LYS A 218 7.45 -26.32 -42.22
N THR A 219 7.54 -25.42 -43.20
CA THR A 219 8.52 -25.52 -44.29
C THR A 219 9.95 -25.53 -43.74
N ALA A 220 10.28 -24.64 -42.79
CA ALA A 220 11.60 -24.62 -42.17
C ALA A 220 11.92 -25.92 -41.40
N ASN A 221 10.95 -26.52 -40.70
CA ASN A 221 11.08 -27.81 -40.04
C ASN A 221 11.33 -28.93 -41.06
N GLU A 222 10.61 -28.94 -42.18
CA GLU A 222 10.75 -29.94 -43.25
C GLU A 222 12.12 -29.85 -43.94
N VAL A 223 12.58 -28.64 -44.27
CA VAL A 223 13.91 -28.43 -44.86
C VAL A 223 15.00 -28.85 -43.88
N LYS A 224 14.88 -28.45 -42.62
CA LYS A 224 15.80 -28.87 -41.54
C LYS A 224 15.86 -30.40 -41.43
N ALA A 225 14.72 -31.08 -41.42
CA ALA A 225 14.67 -32.54 -41.32
C ALA A 225 15.26 -33.21 -42.57
N LYS A 226 14.86 -32.76 -43.76
CA LYS A 226 15.30 -33.33 -45.05
C LYS A 226 16.81 -33.24 -45.24
N LEU A 227 17.41 -32.13 -44.84
CA LEU A 227 18.85 -31.87 -44.99
C LEU A 227 19.65 -32.19 -43.72
N SER A 228 19.01 -32.71 -42.67
CA SER A 228 19.63 -32.99 -41.36
C SER A 228 20.38 -31.77 -40.79
N LEU A 229 19.79 -30.58 -40.92
CA LEU A 229 20.41 -29.34 -40.45
C LEU A 229 20.39 -29.27 -38.93
N GLN A 230 21.49 -28.78 -38.34
CA GLN A 230 21.61 -28.56 -36.90
C GLN A 230 21.09 -27.18 -36.46
N ALA A 231 20.79 -26.30 -37.43
CA ALA A 231 20.33 -24.95 -37.19
C ALA A 231 19.06 -24.92 -36.33
N ARG A 232 19.02 -24.09 -35.28
CA ARG A 232 17.84 -23.91 -34.42
C ARG A 232 16.86 -22.90 -35.04
N LEU A 233 15.56 -23.15 -34.97
CA LEU A 233 14.53 -22.28 -35.56
C LEU A 233 13.88 -21.35 -34.52
N TYR A 234 13.95 -20.04 -34.77
CA TYR A 234 13.50 -19.00 -33.86
C TYR A 234 12.35 -18.16 -34.43
N TYR A 235 11.45 -17.74 -33.54
CA TYR A 235 10.60 -16.57 -33.74
C TYR A 235 11.31 -15.35 -33.12
N ASN A 236 11.32 -14.20 -33.79
CA ASN A 236 12.06 -12.99 -33.34
C ASN A 236 11.14 -11.75 -33.28
N ASP A 237 11.19 -10.98 -32.19
CA ASP A 237 10.35 -9.78 -32.02
C ASP A 237 10.91 -8.80 -30.99
N PHE A 238 10.50 -7.54 -31.07
CA PHE A 238 10.85 -6.47 -30.12
C PHE A 238 9.77 -6.24 -29.07
N ASN A 239 10.09 -5.49 -28.02
CA ASN A 239 9.19 -5.15 -26.91
C ASN A 239 8.60 -6.36 -26.18
N ILE A 240 9.26 -7.51 -26.26
CA ILE A 240 8.85 -8.72 -25.54
C ILE A 240 9.80 -9.06 -24.39
N ASN A 241 10.73 -8.19 -24.01
CA ASN A 241 11.74 -8.46 -22.98
C ASN A 241 11.16 -8.67 -21.58
N ILE A 242 9.99 -8.10 -21.29
CA ILE A 242 9.26 -8.25 -20.01
C ILE A 242 7.88 -8.84 -20.25
N VAL A 243 7.20 -9.25 -19.18
CA VAL A 243 5.82 -9.75 -19.25
C VAL A 243 4.88 -8.61 -19.65
N ASN A 244 4.22 -8.78 -20.79
CA ASN A 244 3.19 -7.92 -21.36
C ASN A 244 2.32 -8.69 -22.37
N ASN A 245 1.24 -8.06 -22.86
CA ASN A 245 0.28 -8.67 -23.79
C ASN A 245 0.96 -9.26 -25.04
N LYS A 246 1.95 -8.57 -25.61
CA LYS A 246 2.70 -9.05 -26.78
C LYS A 246 3.52 -10.30 -26.46
N SER A 247 4.26 -10.31 -25.34
CA SER A 247 5.02 -11.48 -24.89
C SER A 247 4.12 -12.68 -24.56
N ASP A 248 2.90 -12.43 -24.08
CA ASP A 248 1.89 -13.45 -23.81
C ASP A 248 1.37 -14.07 -25.10
N ALA A 249 1.08 -13.23 -26.10
CA ALA A 249 0.66 -13.68 -27.42
C ALA A 249 1.75 -14.50 -28.13
N VAL A 250 3.02 -14.08 -28.04
CA VAL A 250 4.17 -14.82 -28.58
C VAL A 250 4.33 -16.18 -27.89
N LEU A 251 4.22 -16.24 -26.56
CA LEU A 251 4.27 -17.50 -25.81
C LEU A 251 3.11 -18.43 -26.21
N GLY A 252 1.91 -17.87 -26.38
CA GLY A 252 0.73 -18.58 -26.83
C GLY A 252 0.93 -19.18 -28.23
N MET A 253 1.36 -18.37 -29.20
CA MET A 253 1.63 -18.80 -30.58
C MET A 253 2.72 -19.88 -30.64
N ALA A 254 3.84 -19.71 -29.94
CA ALA A 254 4.91 -20.70 -29.95
C ALA A 254 4.49 -22.03 -29.30
N THR A 255 3.65 -21.97 -28.26
CA THR A 255 3.10 -23.17 -27.62
C THR A 255 2.08 -23.87 -28.53
N ASP A 256 1.23 -23.10 -29.22
CA ASP A 256 0.22 -23.59 -30.16
C ASP A 256 0.84 -24.26 -31.40
N LEU A 257 1.88 -23.66 -32.00
CA LEU A 257 2.59 -24.31 -33.10
C LEU A 257 3.20 -25.64 -32.67
N ARG A 258 3.81 -25.69 -31.48
CA ARG A 258 4.41 -26.91 -30.95
C ARG A 258 3.39 -27.99 -30.62
N SER A 259 2.18 -27.64 -30.17
CA SER A 259 1.10 -28.62 -29.95
C SER A 259 0.66 -29.29 -31.26
N HIS A 260 0.77 -28.57 -32.38
CA HIS A 260 0.54 -29.08 -33.74
C HIS A 260 1.79 -29.70 -34.40
N LYS A 261 2.83 -30.03 -33.61
CA LYS A 261 4.10 -30.61 -34.07
C LYS A 261 4.89 -29.73 -35.04
N ILE A 262 4.64 -28.43 -35.05
CA ILE A 262 5.42 -27.42 -35.77
C ILE A 262 6.40 -26.80 -34.75
N TRP A 263 7.69 -27.09 -34.89
CA TRP A 263 8.67 -26.82 -33.85
C TRP A 263 9.26 -25.42 -33.95
N VAL A 264 8.90 -24.58 -32.99
CA VAL A 264 9.63 -23.35 -32.63
C VAL A 264 10.61 -23.70 -31.51
N GLU A 265 11.92 -23.67 -31.80
CA GLU A 265 12.96 -24.13 -30.86
C GLU A 265 13.46 -23.03 -29.92
N GLY A 266 13.23 -21.76 -30.27
CA GLY A 266 13.54 -20.64 -29.41
C GLY A 266 12.88 -19.32 -29.79
N ILE A 267 13.04 -18.34 -28.92
CA ILE A 267 12.51 -16.98 -29.07
C ILE A 267 13.66 -15.98 -29.03
N GLY A 268 13.75 -15.13 -30.06
CA GLY A 268 14.66 -14.00 -30.15
C GLY A 268 14.00 -12.74 -29.60
N PHE A 269 14.70 -12.05 -28.71
CA PHE A 269 14.27 -10.81 -28.07
C PHE A 269 15.08 -9.66 -28.65
N GLN A 270 14.49 -8.94 -29.60
CA GLN A 270 15.06 -7.70 -30.11
C GLN A 270 14.95 -6.66 -28.99
N SER A 271 16.10 -6.24 -28.47
CA SER A 271 16.25 -5.52 -27.21
C SER A 271 16.63 -4.07 -27.47
N HIS A 272 15.79 -3.39 -28.24
CA HIS A 272 15.90 -1.96 -28.54
C HIS A 272 15.34 -1.16 -27.36
N TYR A 273 16.22 -0.51 -26.60
CA TYR A 273 15.84 0.33 -25.47
C TYR A 273 16.15 1.81 -25.75
N SER A 274 15.59 2.68 -24.92
CA SER A 274 15.99 4.08 -24.74
C SER A 274 16.59 4.27 -23.35
N ASN A 275 17.46 5.27 -23.16
CA ASN A 275 18.15 5.52 -21.90
C ASN A 275 17.19 5.81 -20.72
N ASN A 276 15.97 6.27 -20.99
CA ASN A 276 14.93 6.48 -19.97
C ASN A 276 14.09 5.22 -19.66
N ASP A 277 14.35 4.09 -20.31
CA ASP A 277 13.60 2.85 -20.04
C ASP A 277 13.98 2.29 -18.67
N THR A 278 12.97 2.11 -17.81
CA THR A 278 13.15 1.55 -16.46
C THR A 278 12.90 0.05 -16.48
N VAL A 279 13.95 -0.72 -16.84
CA VAL A 279 13.85 -2.18 -16.94
C VAL A 279 14.75 -2.86 -15.92
N ALA A 280 14.13 -3.38 -14.87
CA ALA A 280 14.80 -4.22 -13.88
C ALA A 280 15.17 -5.58 -14.50
N GLY A 281 16.43 -6.01 -14.35
CA GLY A 281 16.91 -7.30 -14.86
C GLY A 281 16.11 -8.50 -14.33
N ALA A 282 15.51 -8.39 -13.14
CA ALA A 282 14.61 -9.40 -12.58
C ALA A 282 13.36 -9.65 -13.44
N LYS A 283 12.76 -8.58 -14.02
CA LYS A 283 11.58 -8.69 -14.90
C LYS A 283 11.92 -9.34 -16.24
N ILE A 284 13.13 -9.07 -16.76
CA ILE A 284 13.63 -9.72 -17.97
C ILE A 284 13.85 -11.22 -17.70
N PHE A 285 14.52 -11.54 -16.60
CA PHE A 285 14.75 -12.91 -16.17
C PHE A 285 13.44 -13.69 -15.96
N GLU A 286 12.45 -13.07 -15.32
CA GLU A 286 11.12 -13.64 -15.14
C GLU A 286 10.48 -14.00 -16.49
N ASN A 287 10.50 -13.08 -17.45
CA ASN A 287 9.88 -13.34 -18.73
C ASN A 287 10.64 -14.40 -19.54
N PHE A 288 11.97 -14.36 -19.55
CA PHE A 288 12.80 -15.42 -20.14
C PHE A 288 12.50 -16.79 -19.54
N ARG A 289 12.27 -16.86 -18.22
CA ARG A 289 11.91 -18.11 -17.53
C ARG A 289 10.63 -18.73 -18.11
N ARG A 290 9.62 -17.94 -18.48
CA ARG A 290 8.34 -18.44 -19.03
C ARG A 290 8.51 -19.25 -20.33
N PHE A 291 9.46 -18.87 -21.18
CA PHE A 291 9.77 -19.61 -22.41
C PHE A 291 10.68 -20.82 -22.12
N THR A 292 11.69 -20.62 -21.26
CA THR A 292 12.69 -21.67 -20.99
C THR A 292 12.17 -22.84 -20.19
N VAL A 293 11.16 -22.66 -19.32
CA VAL A 293 10.45 -23.76 -18.65
C VAL A 293 9.66 -24.64 -19.62
N LYS A 294 9.29 -24.10 -20.79
CA LYS A 294 8.71 -24.88 -21.89
C LYS A 294 9.78 -25.49 -22.81
N HIS A 295 11.04 -25.51 -22.40
CA HIS A 295 12.19 -26.02 -23.15
C HIS A 295 12.49 -25.28 -24.47
N MET A 296 12.04 -24.03 -24.62
CA MET A 296 12.48 -23.15 -25.71
C MET A 296 13.76 -22.42 -25.30
N ASP A 297 14.70 -22.25 -26.22
CA ASP A 297 15.84 -21.38 -25.99
C ASP A 297 15.43 -19.91 -26.11
N VAL A 298 16.09 -19.02 -25.38
CA VAL A 298 15.93 -17.57 -25.55
C VAL A 298 17.25 -16.97 -26.01
N ALA A 299 17.20 -15.97 -26.87
CA ALA A 299 18.38 -15.26 -27.35
C ALA A 299 18.10 -13.77 -27.34
N ILE A 300 19.07 -12.97 -26.89
CA ILE A 300 19.03 -11.53 -27.10
C ILE A 300 19.63 -11.28 -28.49
N THR A 301 18.80 -10.78 -29.41
CA THR A 301 19.10 -10.80 -30.84
C THR A 301 19.50 -9.45 -31.39
N GLU A 302 19.05 -8.36 -30.78
CA GLU A 302 19.30 -6.98 -31.25
C GLU A 302 19.42 -6.05 -30.04
N LEU A 303 20.58 -6.02 -29.37
CA LEU A 303 20.81 -5.14 -28.22
C LEU A 303 21.38 -3.80 -28.67
N ASP A 304 20.59 -2.75 -28.51
CA ASP A 304 21.01 -1.35 -28.62
C ASP A 304 20.20 -0.48 -27.66
N VAL A 305 20.81 0.58 -27.12
CA VAL A 305 20.16 1.46 -26.13
C VAL A 305 20.33 2.91 -26.57
N LYS A 306 19.27 3.56 -27.02
CA LYS A 306 19.30 4.92 -27.57
C LYS A 306 19.53 5.95 -26.47
N THR A 307 20.39 6.91 -26.72
CA THR A 307 20.41 8.20 -26.02
C THR A 307 19.64 9.26 -26.81
N SER A 308 19.41 10.44 -26.22
CA SER A 308 18.70 11.53 -26.92
C SER A 308 19.41 12.03 -28.18
N MET A 309 20.74 11.96 -28.23
CA MET A 309 21.55 12.36 -29.38
C MET A 309 22.94 11.71 -29.41
N ALA A 310 23.66 11.87 -30.52
CA ALA A 310 24.97 11.27 -30.77
C ALA A 310 26.10 11.74 -29.83
N ASN A 311 25.94 12.91 -29.20
CA ASN A 311 26.79 13.37 -28.09
C ASN A 311 25.93 13.53 -26.82
N PRO A 312 25.62 12.41 -26.14
CA PRO A 312 24.77 12.37 -24.96
C PRO A 312 25.42 13.01 -23.74
N THR A 313 24.60 13.31 -22.73
CA THR A 313 25.13 13.78 -21.44
C THR A 313 25.73 12.61 -20.64
N VAL A 314 26.49 12.90 -19.59
CA VAL A 314 27.07 11.86 -18.71
C VAL A 314 25.95 11.04 -18.07
N SER A 315 24.87 11.70 -17.64
CA SER A 315 23.71 11.04 -17.04
C SER A 315 23.03 10.04 -17.98
N GLU A 316 22.83 10.40 -19.24
CA GLU A 316 22.21 9.50 -20.24
C GLU A 316 23.07 8.26 -20.49
N GLN A 317 24.39 8.42 -20.52
CA GLN A 317 25.33 7.30 -20.69
C GLN A 317 25.36 6.39 -19.46
N GLN A 318 25.24 6.93 -18.24
CA GLN A 318 25.11 6.13 -17.02
C GLN A 318 23.84 5.28 -17.03
N GLN A 319 22.71 5.85 -17.49
CA GLN A 319 21.47 5.08 -17.65
C GLN A 319 21.62 3.98 -18.71
N GLN A 320 22.26 4.29 -19.84
CA GLN A 320 22.59 3.34 -20.90
C GLN A 320 23.39 2.15 -20.36
N VAL A 321 24.42 2.41 -19.55
CA VAL A 321 25.24 1.39 -18.87
C VAL A 321 24.39 0.51 -17.96
N GLY A 322 23.48 1.09 -17.17
CA GLY A 322 22.58 0.35 -16.28
C GLY A 322 21.69 -0.63 -17.03
N ILE A 323 21.06 -0.19 -18.12
CA ILE A 323 20.16 -1.02 -18.94
C ILE A 323 20.93 -2.18 -19.57
N ILE A 324 22.06 -1.92 -20.22
CA ILE A 324 22.88 -2.96 -20.86
C ILE A 324 23.33 -4.00 -19.83
N THR A 325 23.79 -3.56 -18.66
CA THR A 325 24.23 -4.46 -17.58
C THR A 325 23.09 -5.37 -17.12
N ASN A 326 21.88 -4.82 -16.94
CA ASN A 326 20.70 -5.60 -16.52
C ASN A 326 20.29 -6.65 -17.54
N VAL A 327 20.30 -6.28 -18.83
CA VAL A 327 19.90 -7.15 -19.94
C VAL A 327 20.86 -8.33 -20.11
N VAL A 328 22.18 -8.06 -20.11
CA VAL A 328 23.21 -9.11 -20.21
C VAL A 328 23.20 -10.00 -18.98
N SER A 329 23.06 -9.43 -17.77
CA SER A 329 22.98 -10.19 -16.53
C SER A 329 21.76 -11.14 -16.50
N ALA A 330 20.62 -10.70 -17.03
CA ALA A 330 19.42 -11.55 -17.12
C ALA A 330 19.64 -12.75 -18.07
N CYS A 331 20.33 -12.54 -19.20
CA CYS A 331 20.72 -13.64 -20.07
C CYS A 331 21.75 -14.57 -19.42
N LYS A 332 22.77 -14.03 -18.72
CA LYS A 332 23.72 -14.84 -17.94
C LYS A 332 23.00 -15.74 -16.95
N LYS A 333 22.07 -15.19 -16.17
CA LYS A 333 21.30 -15.90 -15.14
C LYS A 333 20.35 -16.96 -15.71
N THR A 334 19.81 -16.74 -16.91
CA THR A 334 18.86 -17.66 -17.54
C THR A 334 19.61 -18.84 -18.17
N VAL A 335 19.44 -20.05 -17.63
CA VAL A 335 20.16 -21.26 -18.09
C VAL A 335 20.04 -21.48 -19.60
N ARG A 336 18.84 -21.37 -20.17
CA ARG A 336 18.60 -21.54 -21.62
C ARG A 336 18.60 -20.23 -22.43
N CYS A 337 19.15 -19.14 -21.88
CA CYS A 337 19.53 -18.01 -22.71
C CYS A 337 20.86 -18.32 -23.41
N VAL A 338 20.86 -18.40 -24.74
CA VAL A 338 22.02 -18.90 -25.50
C VAL A 338 23.10 -17.84 -25.73
N GLY A 339 22.76 -16.57 -25.67
CA GLY A 339 23.72 -15.47 -25.83
C GLY A 339 23.08 -14.13 -26.16
N VAL A 340 23.94 -13.14 -26.40
CA VAL A 340 23.58 -11.74 -26.66
C VAL A 340 24.21 -11.28 -27.97
N THR A 341 23.43 -10.59 -28.80
CA THR A 341 23.87 -9.99 -30.06
C THR A 341 23.59 -8.50 -30.01
N VAL A 342 24.59 -7.65 -30.20
CA VAL A 342 24.39 -6.20 -30.43
C VAL A 342 24.08 -5.94 -31.90
N TRP A 343 23.17 -5.00 -32.19
CA TRP A 343 22.74 -4.74 -33.57
C TRP A 343 23.67 -3.74 -34.27
N ASP A 344 24.77 -4.28 -34.78
CA ASP A 344 26.06 -3.61 -35.01
C ASP A 344 26.79 -3.30 -33.69
N PHE A 345 28.06 -2.89 -33.75
CA PHE A 345 28.87 -2.55 -32.58
C PHE A 345 29.50 -1.16 -32.63
N VAL A 346 29.42 -0.44 -33.76
CA VAL A 346 29.96 0.91 -33.93
C VAL A 346 28.85 1.91 -34.25
N ASP A 347 28.76 2.99 -33.45
CA ASP A 347 27.72 4.02 -33.58
C ASP A 347 27.61 4.60 -35.00
N THR A 348 28.74 4.76 -35.71
CA THR A 348 28.82 5.25 -37.10
C THR A 348 27.94 4.48 -38.08
N TYR A 349 27.88 3.15 -37.93
CA TYR A 349 27.20 2.25 -38.87
C TYR A 349 25.82 1.81 -38.37
N SER A 350 25.43 2.21 -37.16
CA SER A 350 24.14 1.89 -36.59
C SER A 350 22.99 2.50 -37.40
N TRP A 351 21.89 1.75 -37.50
CA TRP A 351 20.62 2.25 -38.05
C TRP A 351 20.04 3.44 -37.25
N ILE A 352 20.50 3.63 -36.00
CA ILE A 352 20.14 4.70 -35.06
C ILE A 352 21.36 5.53 -34.65
N LYS A 353 22.28 5.76 -35.60
CA LYS A 353 23.54 6.53 -35.42
C LYS A 353 23.39 7.91 -34.75
N SER A 354 22.20 8.52 -34.80
CA SER A 354 21.93 9.79 -34.14
C SER A 354 21.78 9.70 -32.62
N SER A 355 21.87 8.51 -32.01
CA SER A 355 21.53 8.24 -30.60
C SER A 355 22.60 7.41 -29.87
N ALA A 356 23.86 7.49 -30.31
CA ALA A 356 25.04 6.85 -29.71
C ALA A 356 24.78 5.48 -29.03
N PRO A 357 24.23 4.46 -29.71
CA PRO A 357 23.57 3.36 -29.03
C PRO A 357 24.44 2.14 -28.69
N LEU A 358 25.67 2.10 -29.20
CA LEU A 358 26.50 0.88 -29.28
C LEU A 358 27.81 1.00 -28.46
N LEU A 359 28.72 0.05 -28.67
CA LEU A 359 29.90 -0.20 -27.83
C LEU A 359 31.12 0.63 -28.21
N PHE A 360 31.18 1.06 -29.47
CA PHE A 360 32.29 1.83 -30.03
C PHE A 360 31.77 3.04 -30.79
N TYR A 361 32.59 4.07 -30.88
CA TYR A 361 32.36 5.20 -31.80
C TYR A 361 33.66 5.60 -32.50
N GLN A 362 33.53 6.39 -33.56
CA GLN A 362 34.63 6.97 -34.31
C GLN A 362 34.52 8.50 -34.24
N PRO A 363 35.32 9.18 -33.40
CA PRO A 363 35.21 10.63 -33.24
C PRO A 363 35.45 11.39 -34.55
N ASP A 364 36.34 10.87 -35.40
CA ASP A 364 36.75 11.49 -36.67
C ASP A 364 35.98 10.92 -37.89
N GLY A 365 34.92 10.13 -37.65
CA GLY A 365 34.07 9.56 -38.69
C GLY A 365 34.53 8.20 -39.25
N PRO A 366 33.88 7.71 -40.33
CA PRO A 366 34.15 6.38 -40.90
C PRO A 366 35.63 6.17 -41.26
N SER A 367 36.12 4.93 -41.18
CA SER A 367 37.52 4.55 -41.49
C SER A 367 38.59 5.18 -40.59
N THR A 368 38.24 5.56 -39.36
CA THR A 368 39.17 6.05 -38.32
C THR A 368 39.21 5.11 -37.11
N PRO A 369 40.22 5.23 -36.22
CA PRO A 369 40.34 4.34 -35.06
C PRO A 369 39.08 4.27 -34.19
N LEU A 370 38.74 3.06 -33.73
CA LEU A 370 37.59 2.85 -32.83
C LEU A 370 37.93 3.23 -31.40
N VAL A 371 37.06 4.01 -30.76
CA VAL A 371 37.13 4.30 -29.32
C VAL A 371 36.08 3.46 -28.60
N ARG A 372 36.49 2.75 -27.53
CA ARG A 372 35.59 1.95 -26.69
C ARG A 372 34.81 2.86 -25.75
N LYS A 373 33.50 2.66 -25.65
CA LYS A 373 32.60 3.39 -24.74
C LYS A 373 32.36 2.64 -23.43
N ALA A 374 31.85 3.33 -22.42
CA ALA A 374 31.41 2.74 -21.16
C ALA A 374 30.34 1.63 -21.32
N THR A 375 29.60 1.60 -22.43
CA THR A 375 28.69 0.49 -22.78
C THR A 375 29.41 -0.83 -23.02
N TYR A 376 30.69 -0.82 -23.42
CA TYR A 376 31.55 -2.01 -23.44
C TYR A 376 31.75 -2.53 -22.02
N ASP A 377 32.07 -1.65 -21.07
CA ASP A 377 32.22 -2.00 -19.65
C ASP A 377 30.91 -2.59 -19.11
N ALA A 378 29.75 -2.05 -19.51
CA ALA A 378 28.44 -2.57 -19.12
C ALA A 378 28.22 -4.04 -19.54
N ILE A 379 28.64 -4.43 -20.75
CA ILE A 379 28.57 -5.83 -21.20
C ILE A 379 29.55 -6.70 -20.42
N THR A 380 30.79 -6.23 -20.21
CA THR A 380 31.77 -6.98 -19.40
C THR A 380 31.23 -7.18 -17.99
N ALA A 381 30.64 -6.15 -17.39
CA ALA A 381 30.00 -6.20 -16.09
C ALA A 381 28.88 -7.23 -16.09
N GLY A 382 27.94 -7.20 -17.05
CA GLY A 382 26.87 -8.18 -17.14
C GLY A 382 27.33 -9.64 -17.29
N TRP A 383 28.48 -9.88 -17.93
CA TRP A 383 29.07 -11.22 -18.05
C TRP A 383 29.96 -11.63 -16.88
N ILE A 384 30.70 -10.70 -16.27
CA ILE A 384 31.67 -10.97 -15.20
C ILE A 384 30.98 -10.95 -13.86
N LEU A 385 30.22 -9.88 -13.57
CA LEU A 385 29.39 -9.81 -12.38
C LEU A 385 28.61 -11.09 -12.41
N GLN A 386 28.90 -11.96 -11.45
CA GLN A 386 27.90 -12.93 -11.07
C GLN A 386 26.64 -12.08 -10.95
N SER A 387 25.51 -12.55 -11.47
CA SER A 387 24.28 -12.12 -10.81
C SER A 387 24.56 -12.21 -9.30
N MET A 388 23.87 -11.48 -8.44
CA MET A 388 23.95 -11.81 -7.02
C MET A 388 23.41 -13.25 -6.72
N THR A 389 23.80 -14.29 -7.46
CA THR A 389 24.45 -15.48 -6.93
C THR A 389 25.75 -15.05 -6.27
N THR A 390 25.61 -14.64 -5.01
CA THR A 390 26.45 -15.11 -3.91
C THR A 390 27.44 -16.23 -4.31
N PRO A 391 28.74 -16.14 -3.94
CA PRO A 391 29.65 -17.29 -3.90
C PRO A 391 29.00 -18.50 -3.19
N ARG A 392 29.70 -19.64 -2.99
CA ARG A 392 29.24 -20.59 -1.96
C ARG A 392 29.38 -19.90 -0.60
N VAL A 393 28.33 -19.17 -0.32
CA VAL A 393 28.09 -18.27 0.77
C VAL A 393 27.34 -19.20 1.69
N VAL A 394 28.04 -20.19 2.23
CA VAL A 394 27.53 -21.09 3.25
C VAL A 394 28.68 -21.29 4.21
N GLN A 395 28.60 -20.59 5.34
CA GLN A 395 29.45 -20.81 6.49
C GLN A 395 28.62 -21.61 7.49
N THR A 396 29.22 -22.60 8.14
CA THR A 396 28.52 -23.34 9.21
C THR A 396 28.65 -22.55 10.52
N ARG A 397 27.56 -21.96 11.00
CA ARG A 397 27.48 -21.30 12.32
C ARG A 397 26.60 -22.17 13.23
N ASP A 398 27.15 -22.64 14.35
CA ASP A 398 26.46 -23.52 15.31
C ASP A 398 25.80 -24.77 14.68
N GLY A 399 26.44 -25.37 13.67
CA GLY A 399 25.95 -26.57 12.97
C GLY A 399 24.89 -26.30 11.89
N ILE A 400 24.65 -25.03 11.55
CA ILE A 400 23.67 -24.60 10.53
C ILE A 400 24.44 -24.01 9.35
N ASP A 401 24.15 -24.52 8.17
CA ASP A 401 24.66 -24.01 6.90
C ASP A 401 23.95 -22.69 6.55
N VAL A 402 24.62 -21.55 6.78
CA VAL A 402 24.03 -20.21 6.65
C VAL A 402 24.83 -19.34 5.69
N SER A 403 24.19 -18.34 5.08
CA SER A 403 24.86 -17.56 4.06
C SER A 403 26.11 -16.80 4.59
N SER A 404 27.25 -16.84 3.90
CA SER A 404 28.45 -16.04 4.25
C SER A 404 28.27 -14.52 4.14
N LEU A 405 27.22 -14.05 3.44
CA LEU A 405 26.75 -12.67 3.39
C LEU A 405 25.56 -12.46 4.34
N ASP A 406 25.15 -13.53 5.02
CA ASP A 406 24.09 -13.47 6.01
C ASP A 406 24.69 -13.05 7.34
N GLU A 407 24.54 -11.77 7.65
CA GLU A 407 24.98 -11.19 8.92
C GLU A 407 24.03 -11.56 10.07
N ARG A 408 22.89 -12.19 9.76
CA ARG A 408 21.91 -12.64 10.75
C ARG A 408 22.48 -13.77 11.60
N GLN A 409 22.01 -13.85 12.83
CA GLN A 409 22.35 -14.91 13.77
C GLN A 409 21.34 -16.03 13.66
N PHE A 410 21.81 -17.28 13.66
CA PHE A 410 20.96 -18.44 13.47
C PHE A 410 21.08 -19.36 14.68
N LYS A 411 19.96 -19.95 15.11
CA LYS A 411 19.94 -20.96 16.17
C LYS A 411 18.94 -22.06 15.83
N TYR A 412 19.41 -23.29 15.83
CA TYR A 412 18.59 -24.47 15.61
C TYR A 412 18.19 -25.06 16.96
N LEU A 413 16.93 -25.46 17.10
CA LEU A 413 16.42 -26.09 18.31
C LEU A 413 15.36 -27.15 17.98
N THR A 414 15.36 -28.24 18.73
CA THR A 414 14.31 -29.25 18.66
C THR A 414 13.34 -28.98 19.81
N LEU A 415 12.08 -28.73 19.48
CA LEU A 415 11.01 -28.53 20.45
C LEU A 415 10.64 -29.86 21.15
N PRO A 416 9.99 -29.82 22.34
CA PRO A 416 9.57 -31.04 23.06
C PRO A 416 8.67 -31.98 22.24
N ASN A 417 7.98 -31.47 21.23
CA ASN A 417 7.16 -32.25 20.30
C ASN A 417 7.93 -32.73 19.04
N ALA A 418 9.26 -32.72 19.09
CA ALA A 418 10.19 -33.12 18.03
C ALA A 418 10.20 -32.23 16.76
N LEU A 419 9.43 -31.13 16.73
CA LEU A 419 9.52 -30.16 15.65
C LEU A 419 10.88 -29.43 15.69
N HIS A 420 11.50 -29.27 14.52
CA HIS A 420 12.82 -28.67 14.39
C HIS A 420 12.72 -27.19 14.04
N ALA A 421 12.95 -26.27 14.95
CA ALA A 421 12.85 -24.84 14.70
C ALA A 421 14.20 -24.20 14.36
N LEU A 422 14.23 -23.38 13.32
CA LEU A 422 15.36 -22.48 13.00
C LEU A 422 15.00 -21.04 13.36
N VAL A 423 15.65 -20.50 14.40
CA VAL A 423 15.56 -19.10 14.85
C VAL A 423 16.56 -18.25 14.09
N VAL A 424 16.10 -17.14 13.50
CA VAL A 424 16.93 -16.20 12.72
C VAL A 424 16.78 -14.79 13.29
N SER A 425 17.84 -14.27 13.90
CA SER A 425 17.89 -12.91 14.45
C SER A 425 18.64 -11.98 13.50
N ASP A 426 17.93 -11.03 12.92
CA ASP A 426 18.49 -9.95 12.10
C ASP A 426 18.30 -8.60 12.80
N PRO A 427 19.37 -7.99 13.34
CA PRO A 427 19.29 -6.69 14.01
C PRO A 427 18.86 -5.53 13.09
N SER A 428 18.95 -5.71 11.77
CA SER A 428 18.55 -4.71 10.76
C SER A 428 17.08 -4.85 10.33
N THR A 429 16.39 -5.93 10.73
CA THR A 429 15.00 -6.14 10.35
C THR A 429 14.02 -5.39 11.24
N GLU A 430 13.03 -4.79 10.60
CA GLU A 430 12.02 -3.93 11.19
C GLU A 430 10.71 -4.67 11.50
N THR A 431 10.70 -6.01 11.51
CA THR A 431 9.48 -6.83 11.72
C THR A 431 9.83 -8.17 12.36
N ALA A 432 8.91 -8.72 13.16
CA ALA A 432 8.94 -10.12 13.57
C ALA A 432 7.94 -10.92 12.71
N SER A 433 8.42 -12.00 12.11
CA SER A 433 7.61 -12.92 11.30
C SER A 433 8.03 -14.35 11.60
N ALA A 434 7.07 -15.25 11.72
CA ALA A 434 7.34 -16.69 11.75
C ALA A 434 6.72 -17.35 10.52
N ALA A 435 7.38 -18.39 10.02
CA ALA A 435 6.91 -19.15 8.88
C ALA A 435 7.04 -20.66 9.16
N MET A 436 5.94 -21.40 9.05
CA MET A 436 5.95 -22.86 9.11
C MET A 436 6.02 -23.40 7.69
N ASP A 437 7.06 -24.19 7.41
CA ASP A 437 7.25 -24.84 6.12
C ASP A 437 6.98 -26.33 6.27
N VAL A 438 6.07 -26.85 5.46
CA VAL A 438 5.82 -28.28 5.35
C VAL A 438 6.38 -28.71 4.00
N ARG A 439 7.36 -29.61 4.02
CA ARG A 439 8.07 -30.09 2.82
C ARG A 439 7.25 -31.06 1.96
N VAL A 440 6.00 -30.67 1.72
CA VAL A 440 4.98 -31.33 0.92
C VAL A 440 4.32 -30.23 0.11
N GLY A 441 4.42 -30.32 -1.22
CA GLY A 441 3.77 -29.42 -2.17
C GLY A 441 3.04 -30.24 -3.23
N PHE A 442 2.52 -29.62 -4.28
CA PHE A 442 1.66 -30.33 -5.25
C PHE A 442 2.37 -31.45 -6.03
N HIS A 443 3.71 -31.54 -6.05
CA HIS A 443 4.41 -32.73 -6.60
C HIS A 443 4.28 -33.97 -5.70
N SER A 444 3.78 -33.82 -4.47
CA SER A 444 3.51 -34.90 -3.54
C SER A 444 2.03 -35.30 -3.53
N ASP A 445 1.22 -34.68 -4.39
CA ASP A 445 -0.18 -35.07 -4.56
C ASP A 445 -0.23 -36.51 -5.13
N PRO A 446 -1.08 -37.38 -4.58
CA PRO A 446 -1.37 -38.67 -5.19
C PRO A 446 -1.88 -38.49 -6.63
N ASP A 447 -1.47 -39.37 -7.55
CA ASP A 447 -1.87 -39.30 -8.97
C ASP A 447 -3.40 -39.32 -9.17
N ASP A 448 -4.13 -39.92 -8.22
CA ASP A 448 -5.59 -40.03 -8.20
C ASP A 448 -6.30 -38.84 -7.50
N ILE A 449 -5.56 -37.96 -6.80
CA ILE A 449 -6.11 -36.80 -6.09
C ILE A 449 -5.21 -35.56 -6.29
N PRO A 450 -5.12 -35.02 -7.52
CA PRO A 450 -4.36 -33.80 -7.78
C PRO A 450 -4.96 -32.59 -7.04
N GLY A 451 -4.10 -31.74 -6.49
CA GLY A 451 -4.47 -30.56 -5.71
C GLY A 451 -4.65 -30.80 -4.22
N LEU A 452 -4.34 -32.00 -3.71
CA LEU A 452 -4.50 -32.34 -2.29
C LEU A 452 -3.65 -31.46 -1.37
N ALA A 453 -2.40 -31.15 -1.71
CA ALA A 453 -1.55 -30.25 -0.93
C ALA A 453 -2.16 -28.85 -0.82
N HIS A 454 -2.66 -28.30 -1.92
CA HIS A 454 -3.33 -26.99 -1.95
C HIS A 454 -4.70 -27.03 -1.23
N PHE A 455 -5.42 -28.14 -1.32
CA PHE A 455 -6.64 -28.34 -0.53
C PHE A 455 -6.33 -28.35 0.98
N CYS A 456 -5.32 -29.13 1.40
CA CYS A 456 -4.85 -29.18 2.79
C CYS A 456 -4.34 -27.82 3.28
N GLU A 457 -3.71 -27.01 2.42
CA GLU A 457 -3.34 -25.63 2.72
C GLU A 457 -4.52 -24.83 3.26
N HIS A 458 -5.62 -24.85 2.51
CA HIS A 458 -6.84 -24.15 2.89
C HIS A 458 -7.56 -24.82 4.08
N MET A 459 -7.56 -26.15 4.16
CA MET A 459 -8.26 -26.88 5.24
C MET A 459 -7.59 -26.73 6.60
N LEU A 460 -6.27 -26.50 6.64
CA LEU A 460 -5.55 -26.28 7.92
C LEU A 460 -5.98 -25.00 8.64
N PHE A 461 -6.60 -24.05 7.95
CA PHE A 461 -7.22 -22.88 8.56
C PHE A 461 -8.66 -23.12 9.05
N MET A 462 -9.26 -24.27 8.74
CA MET A 462 -10.67 -24.59 9.04
C MET A 462 -10.88 -25.29 10.39
N GLY A 463 -9.91 -25.20 11.30
CA GLY A 463 -10.02 -25.69 12.67
C GLY A 463 -9.39 -27.07 12.91
N THR A 464 -9.17 -27.40 14.17
CA THR A 464 -8.56 -28.65 14.65
C THR A 464 -9.29 -29.15 15.90
N ALA A 465 -9.09 -30.40 16.33
CA ALA A 465 -9.71 -30.90 17.57
C ALA A 465 -9.40 -30.05 18.82
N LYS A 466 -8.25 -29.35 18.84
CA LYS A 466 -7.85 -28.42 19.93
C LYS A 466 -8.40 -27.00 19.73
N TYR A 467 -8.58 -26.58 18.48
CA TYR A 467 -9.10 -25.26 18.08
C TYR A 467 -10.18 -25.46 17.02
N PRO A 468 -11.39 -25.91 17.42
CA PRO A 468 -12.39 -26.45 16.50
C PRO A 468 -13.00 -25.40 15.57
N ASP A 469 -12.87 -24.11 15.92
CA ASP A 469 -13.46 -23.02 15.16
C ASP A 469 -12.64 -22.68 13.91
N GLU A 470 -13.32 -22.66 12.76
CA GLU A 470 -12.78 -22.22 11.48
C GLU A 470 -12.21 -20.79 11.57
N ASN A 471 -11.03 -20.57 10.98
CA ASN A 471 -10.29 -19.29 10.97
C ASN A 471 -9.83 -18.78 12.34
N SER A 472 -9.91 -19.58 13.42
CA SER A 472 -9.47 -19.19 14.77
C SER A 472 -8.04 -18.64 14.84
N TYR A 473 -7.13 -19.17 14.01
CA TYR A 473 -5.75 -18.69 13.91
C TYR A 473 -5.64 -17.32 13.21
N SER A 474 -6.37 -17.11 12.12
CA SER A 474 -6.45 -15.80 11.46
C SER A 474 -7.15 -14.77 12.35
N VAL A 475 -8.15 -15.17 13.12
CA VAL A 475 -8.79 -14.35 14.15
C VAL A 475 -7.78 -13.96 15.23
N PHE A 476 -6.98 -14.91 15.72
CA PHE A 476 -5.93 -14.66 16.70
C PHE A 476 -4.89 -13.66 16.16
N LEU A 477 -4.38 -13.84 14.94
CA LEU A 477 -3.41 -12.92 14.35
C LEU A 477 -4.01 -11.54 14.14
N ASN A 478 -5.20 -11.46 13.53
CA ASN A 478 -5.91 -10.18 13.37
C ASN A 478 -6.16 -9.50 14.73
N ALA A 479 -6.49 -10.24 15.79
CA ALA A 479 -6.68 -9.73 17.16
C ALA A 479 -5.44 -8.98 17.67
N HIS A 480 -4.25 -9.41 17.25
CA HIS A 480 -2.96 -8.83 17.59
C HIS A 480 -2.41 -8.03 16.42
N GLY A 481 -3.27 -7.41 15.60
CA GLY A 481 -2.95 -6.61 14.41
C GLY A 481 -2.06 -7.30 13.37
N GLY A 482 -1.94 -8.61 13.47
CA GLY A 482 -1.30 -9.57 12.60
C GLY A 482 -2.10 -9.81 11.32
N SER A 483 -1.48 -9.98 10.15
CA SER A 483 -2.13 -10.72 9.04
C SER A 483 -1.43 -12.05 8.83
N SER A 484 -2.12 -13.10 8.36
CA SER A 484 -1.47 -14.34 7.90
C SER A 484 -1.82 -14.65 6.47
N ASN A 485 -0.95 -15.42 5.82
CA ASN A 485 -1.24 -16.04 4.54
C ASN A 485 -0.47 -17.36 4.41
N ALA A 486 -0.82 -18.16 3.40
CA ALA A 486 -0.09 -19.35 3.03
C ALA A 486 0.06 -19.44 1.51
N PHE A 487 0.95 -20.33 1.06
CA PHE A 487 0.99 -20.74 -0.34
C PHE A 487 1.55 -22.15 -0.48
N THR A 488 0.98 -22.92 -1.39
CA THR A 488 1.48 -24.22 -1.85
C THR A 488 2.34 -24.05 -3.09
N SER A 489 3.56 -24.56 -3.05
CA SER A 489 4.49 -24.63 -4.17
C SER A 489 4.63 -26.08 -4.67
N GLY A 490 5.55 -26.32 -5.62
CA GLY A 490 5.76 -27.67 -6.14
C GLY A 490 6.25 -28.67 -5.09
N ARG A 491 7.03 -28.25 -4.09
CA ARG A 491 7.61 -29.17 -3.09
C ARG A 491 7.30 -28.83 -1.65
N ASP A 492 6.82 -27.62 -1.40
CA ASP A 492 6.68 -27.07 -0.06
C ASP A 492 5.36 -26.31 0.06
N THR A 493 4.74 -26.33 1.23
CA THR A 493 3.57 -25.52 1.60
C THR A 493 3.94 -24.65 2.80
N ASN A 494 3.81 -23.33 2.66
CA ASN A 494 4.35 -22.36 3.62
C ASN A 494 3.25 -21.48 4.22
N TYR A 495 3.30 -21.19 5.53
CA TYR A 495 2.34 -20.36 6.29
C TYR A 495 3.06 -19.23 7.05
N TYR A 496 2.66 -17.95 6.96
CA TYR A 496 3.39 -16.77 7.54
C TYR A 496 2.50 -15.62 8.11
N PHE A 497 3.05 -14.63 8.90
CA PHE A 497 2.30 -13.45 9.46
C PHE A 497 3.06 -12.10 9.82
N ASP A 498 2.37 -10.91 10.01
CA ASP A 498 2.92 -9.51 10.27
C ASP A 498 2.07 -8.45 11.12
N HIS A 499 2.62 -7.51 11.94
CA HIS A 499 1.90 -6.53 12.86
C HIS A 499 2.46 -5.06 12.95
N PRO A 500 1.65 -3.96 13.17
CA PRO A 500 2.15 -2.62 13.57
C PRO A 500 2.99 -2.60 14.85
N GLN A 501 4.01 -1.75 14.89
CA GLN A 501 5.05 -1.84 15.92
C GLN A 501 5.14 -0.60 16.78
N LEU A 502 5.34 -0.83 18.06
CA LEU A 502 5.78 0.16 19.02
C LEU A 502 7.31 0.29 18.91
N ILE A 503 7.78 1.34 18.24
CA ILE A 503 9.21 1.51 17.92
C ILE A 503 9.94 2.39 18.95
N ARG A 504 9.18 3.11 19.78
CA ARG A 504 9.70 3.89 20.92
C ARG A 504 8.60 4.06 21.97
N ASP A 505 8.91 3.81 23.23
CA ASP A 505 8.03 4.08 24.38
C ASP A 505 8.89 4.47 25.59
N ASP A 506 8.93 5.75 25.90
CA ASP A 506 9.72 6.31 27.00
C ASP A 506 8.89 7.34 27.80
N ASP A 507 9.54 8.18 28.61
CA ASP A 507 8.85 9.21 29.41
C ASP A 507 8.45 10.46 28.62
N ILE A 508 8.82 10.52 27.34
CA ILE A 508 8.69 11.67 26.47
C ILE A 508 7.70 11.38 25.34
N CYS A 509 7.79 10.19 24.75
CA CYS A 509 6.94 9.84 23.63
C CYS A 509 6.66 8.34 23.51
N ARG A 510 5.60 8.08 22.76
CA ARG A 510 5.20 6.80 22.23
C ARG A 510 5.12 6.92 20.72
N VAL A 511 5.75 6.00 20.00
CA VAL A 511 5.80 6.02 18.54
C VAL A 511 5.35 4.67 18.00
N TRP A 512 4.19 4.68 17.37
CA TRP A 512 3.67 3.59 16.57
C TRP A 512 4.09 3.77 15.13
N TYR A 513 4.62 2.72 14.53
CA TYR A 513 5.00 2.69 13.12
C TYR A 513 4.36 1.49 12.41
N LYS A 514 3.82 1.75 11.22
CA LYS A 514 3.30 0.70 10.34
C LYS A 514 3.55 1.06 8.87
N PRO A 515 4.38 0.29 8.13
CA PRO A 515 4.53 0.51 6.70
C PRO A 515 3.24 0.16 5.94
N ASP A 516 2.96 0.88 4.86
CA ASP A 516 1.86 0.53 3.96
C ASP A 516 2.27 -0.56 2.95
N VAL A 517 1.97 -1.80 3.29
CA VAL A 517 2.16 -2.97 2.40
C VAL A 517 0.93 -3.26 1.54
N LYS A 518 -0.21 -2.63 1.83
CA LYS A 518 -1.53 -2.97 1.27
C LYS A 518 -1.88 -2.11 0.07
N PHE A 519 -1.83 -0.79 0.21
CA PHE A 519 -2.21 0.15 -0.84
C PHE A 519 -1.02 0.57 -1.69
N LYS A 520 0.21 0.46 -1.15
CA LYS A 520 1.48 0.69 -1.86
C LYS A 520 1.53 2.04 -2.58
N LYS A 521 0.94 3.07 -1.97
CA LYS A 521 0.94 4.44 -2.51
C LYS A 521 2.16 5.20 -1.97
N PRO A 522 2.73 6.15 -2.72
CA PRO A 522 3.85 6.98 -2.26
C PRO A 522 3.36 8.08 -1.30
N ARG A 523 2.58 7.70 -0.29
CA ARG A 523 1.97 8.58 0.69
C ARG A 523 2.29 8.14 2.09
N THR A 524 2.43 9.14 2.94
CA THR A 524 2.77 8.99 4.35
C THR A 524 1.75 9.78 5.17
N PHE A 525 1.49 9.29 6.38
CA PHE A 525 0.69 9.94 7.39
C PHE A 525 1.53 10.03 8.66
N ALA A 526 1.68 11.24 9.19
CA ALA A 526 2.31 11.48 10.47
C ALA A 526 1.31 12.18 11.37
N VAL A 527 0.93 11.51 12.45
CA VAL A 527 -0.07 11.97 13.41
C VAL A 527 0.57 12.03 14.78
N ALA A 528 0.50 13.18 15.43
CA ALA A 528 1.06 13.41 16.76
C ALA A 528 -0.01 14.02 17.66
N THR A 529 -0.17 13.43 18.84
CA THR A 529 -1.00 13.95 19.92
C THR A 529 -0.11 14.44 21.05
N PHE A 530 -0.18 15.72 21.38
CA PHE A 530 0.61 16.36 22.43
C PHE A 530 -0.23 16.46 23.70
N HIS A 531 0.14 15.66 24.70
CA HIS A 531 -0.49 15.65 26.01
C HIS A 531 0.27 16.57 26.96
N SER A 532 -0.42 17.60 27.46
CA SER A 532 0.13 18.52 28.45
C SER A 532 -0.95 18.89 29.48
N PRO A 533 -0.62 18.95 30.78
CA PRO A 533 -1.58 19.32 31.82
C PRO A 533 -2.10 20.76 31.66
N GLU A 534 -1.38 21.59 30.89
CA GLU A 534 -1.70 23.00 30.65
C GLU A 534 -2.80 23.20 29.61
N VAL A 535 -3.17 22.18 28.81
CA VAL A 535 -4.08 22.38 27.66
C VAL A 535 -5.48 22.83 28.07
N ASN A 536 -6.08 22.17 29.07
CA ASN A 536 -7.48 22.36 29.44
C ASN A 536 -7.78 22.25 30.96
N PRO A 537 -6.94 22.74 31.90
CA PRO A 537 -7.23 22.65 33.34
C PRO A 537 -8.30 23.66 33.80
N THR A 538 -8.45 24.80 33.13
CA THR A 538 -9.42 25.87 33.43
C THR A 538 -9.97 26.47 32.13
N PRO A 539 -11.09 27.21 32.15
CA PRO A 539 -11.57 27.95 30.98
C PRO A 539 -10.51 28.90 30.39
N TYR A 540 -9.72 29.54 31.25
CA TYR A 540 -8.65 30.45 30.83
C TYR A 540 -7.53 29.73 30.10
N ASN A 541 -7.05 28.60 30.62
CA ASN A 541 -6.04 27.80 29.93
C ASN A 541 -6.56 27.21 28.60
N TYR A 542 -7.83 26.80 28.56
CA TYR A 542 -8.45 26.35 27.31
C TYR A 542 -8.52 27.47 26.27
N ALA A 543 -8.91 28.68 26.68
CA ALA A 543 -8.90 29.87 25.83
C ALA A 543 -7.49 30.15 25.28
N LEU A 544 -6.45 30.11 26.12
CA LEU A 544 -5.06 30.28 25.70
C LEU A 544 -4.63 29.20 24.69
N SER A 545 -4.97 27.93 24.94
CA SER A 545 -4.69 26.82 24.00
C SER A 545 -5.44 26.97 22.68
N ALA A 546 -6.68 27.46 22.71
CA ALA A 546 -7.49 27.68 21.52
C ALA A 546 -6.97 28.84 20.68
N LEU A 547 -6.52 29.92 21.32
CA LEU A 547 -5.85 31.05 20.68
C LEU A 547 -4.49 30.64 20.11
N PHE A 548 -3.70 29.86 20.85
CA PHE A 548 -2.42 29.31 20.38
C PHE A 548 -2.60 28.52 19.07
N VAL A 549 -3.52 27.54 19.05
CA VAL A 549 -3.82 26.75 17.84
C VAL A 549 -4.37 27.62 16.70
N ALA A 550 -5.19 28.63 17.01
CA ALA A 550 -5.73 29.54 16.00
C ALA A 550 -4.62 30.41 15.37
N CYS A 551 -3.70 30.94 16.16
CA CYS A 551 -2.57 31.73 15.67
C CYS A 551 -1.62 30.88 14.81
N LEU A 552 -1.35 29.63 15.22
CA LEU A 552 -0.56 28.70 14.41
C LEU A 552 -1.18 28.47 13.03
N LYS A 553 -2.50 28.28 12.96
CA LYS A 553 -3.19 28.10 11.69
C LYS A 553 -3.14 29.33 10.80
N ASP A 554 -3.31 30.51 11.39
CA ASP A 554 -3.27 31.78 10.68
C ASP A 554 -1.89 32.01 10.05
N GLU A 555 -0.82 31.80 10.82
CA GLU A 555 0.57 31.90 10.35
C GLU A 555 0.92 30.86 9.27
N LEU A 556 0.46 29.63 9.44
CA LEU A 556 0.76 28.54 8.50
C LEU A 556 -0.10 28.59 7.23
N ASN A 557 -1.11 29.48 7.15
CA ASN A 557 -2.12 29.42 6.11
C ASN A 557 -1.52 29.55 4.69
N GLU A 558 -0.65 30.55 4.47
CA GLU A 558 -0.01 30.78 3.17
C GLU A 558 0.86 29.59 2.75
N TYR A 559 1.73 29.11 3.65
CA TYR A 559 2.59 27.94 3.39
C TYR A 559 1.78 26.66 3.14
N SER A 560 0.68 26.47 3.87
CA SER A 560 -0.15 25.27 3.77
C SER A 560 -0.99 25.22 2.50
N TYR A 561 -1.23 26.37 1.85
CA TYR A 561 -1.96 26.43 0.59
C TYR A 561 -1.17 25.75 -0.54
N ASP A 562 0.12 26.06 -0.66
CA ASP A 562 1.00 25.40 -1.63
C ASP A 562 1.14 23.90 -1.35
N ALA A 563 1.23 23.53 -0.08
CA ALA A 563 1.26 22.13 0.33
C ALA A 563 -0.03 21.39 -0.09
N LEU A 564 -1.20 22.04 0.06
CA LEU A 564 -2.50 21.50 -0.35
C LEU A 564 -2.57 21.27 -1.86
N LEU A 565 -2.13 22.24 -2.66
CA LEU A 565 -2.05 22.10 -4.12
C LEU A 565 -1.09 20.97 -4.53
N ALA A 566 -0.02 20.77 -3.76
CA ALA A 566 0.92 19.67 -3.93
C ALA A 566 0.44 18.32 -3.37
N GLY A 567 -0.82 18.19 -2.93
CA GLY A 567 -1.40 16.94 -2.45
C GLY A 567 -1.03 16.54 -1.02
N MET A 568 -0.60 17.51 -0.20
CA MET A 568 -0.34 17.33 1.23
C MET A 568 -1.31 18.18 2.05
N ASN A 569 -1.83 17.64 3.15
CA ASN A 569 -2.70 18.40 4.04
C ASN A 569 -2.30 18.20 5.49
N TYR A 570 -2.78 19.11 6.34
CA TYR A 570 -2.69 18.96 7.78
C TYR A 570 -4.01 19.33 8.46
N LYS A 571 -4.20 18.76 9.65
CA LYS A 571 -5.28 19.07 10.58
C LYS A 571 -4.66 19.32 11.94
N LEU A 572 -4.73 20.56 12.41
CA LEU A 572 -4.35 20.96 13.75
C LEU A 572 -5.60 21.32 14.56
N ARG A 573 -5.81 20.76 15.75
CA ARG A 573 -6.98 21.07 16.59
C ARG A 573 -6.73 20.75 18.06
N LEU A 574 -7.57 21.30 18.93
CA LEU A 574 -7.73 20.79 20.29
C LEU A 574 -8.67 19.57 20.25
N ASN A 575 -8.35 18.55 21.05
CA ASN A 575 -9.22 17.40 21.26
C ASN A 575 -9.34 17.13 22.77
N GLY A 576 -10.30 17.80 23.41
CA GLY A 576 -10.43 17.80 24.86
C GLY A 576 -9.22 18.46 25.53
N SER A 577 -8.33 17.64 26.09
CA SER A 577 -7.16 18.08 26.87
C SER A 577 -5.81 17.80 26.19
N ASN A 578 -5.80 17.60 24.87
CA ASN A 578 -4.58 17.48 24.09
C ASN A 578 -4.63 18.32 22.81
N ILE A 579 -3.45 18.59 22.24
CA ILE A 579 -3.30 19.20 20.92
C ILE A 579 -3.06 18.07 19.92
N TYR A 580 -3.86 18.02 18.87
CA TYR A 580 -3.81 16.99 17.84
C TYR A 580 -3.31 17.58 16.52
N LEU A 581 -2.22 17.03 16.00
CA LEU A 581 -1.67 17.32 14.68
C LEU A 581 -1.74 16.05 13.83
N SER A 582 -2.41 16.12 12.69
CA SER A 582 -2.39 15.06 11.67
C SER A 582 -1.92 15.66 10.36
N THR A 583 -0.96 15.02 9.72
CA THR A 583 -0.46 15.39 8.40
C THR A 583 -0.54 14.17 7.48
N GLY A 584 -0.85 14.39 6.21
CA GLY A 584 -0.93 13.31 5.23
C GLY A 584 -0.74 13.81 3.81
N GLY A 585 -0.01 13.05 2.99
CA GLY A 585 0.34 13.48 1.63
C GLY A 585 1.49 12.68 1.05
N TYR A 586 2.10 13.19 -0.03
CA TYR A 586 3.21 12.50 -0.71
C TYR A 586 4.47 12.43 0.15
N SER A 587 5.07 11.24 0.24
CA SER A 587 6.17 10.93 1.16
C SER A 587 7.42 11.80 0.95
N SER A 588 7.68 12.22 -0.29
CA SER A 588 8.89 12.97 -0.65
C SER A 588 8.99 14.37 -0.01
N LYS A 589 7.85 14.98 0.35
CA LYS A 589 7.80 16.36 0.87
C LYS A 589 7.05 16.50 2.20
N LEU A 590 6.34 15.45 2.65
CA LEU A 590 5.62 15.48 3.92
C LEU A 590 6.52 15.82 5.13
N PRO A 591 7.74 15.27 5.29
CA PRO A 591 8.61 15.63 6.41
C PRO A 591 8.94 17.12 6.47
N ILE A 592 9.05 17.80 5.32
CA ILE A 592 9.31 19.25 5.24
C ILE A 592 8.11 20.04 5.76
N LEU A 593 6.89 19.65 5.39
CA LEU A 593 5.67 20.26 5.92
C LEU A 593 5.57 20.06 7.44
N VAL A 594 5.82 18.84 7.92
CA VAL A 594 5.80 18.51 9.35
C VAL A 594 6.83 19.37 10.10
N GLN A 595 8.07 19.44 9.61
CA GLN A 595 9.13 20.24 10.21
C GLN A 595 8.76 21.72 10.28
N ARG A 596 8.18 22.30 9.22
CA ARG A 596 7.75 23.72 9.23
C ARG A 596 6.65 23.97 10.26
N ILE A 597 5.68 23.08 10.38
CA ILE A 597 4.61 23.21 11.39
C ILE A 597 5.21 23.17 12.80
N LEU A 598 6.13 22.24 13.06
CA LEU A 598 6.76 22.07 14.36
C LEU A 598 7.71 23.21 14.72
N GLU A 599 8.42 23.78 13.74
CA GLU A 599 9.27 24.96 13.91
C GLU A 599 8.43 26.15 14.41
N VAL A 600 7.31 26.45 13.75
CA VAL A 600 6.40 27.53 14.15
C VAL A 600 5.77 27.23 15.51
N MET A 601 5.46 25.94 15.79
CA MET A 601 4.91 25.50 17.08
C MET A 601 5.89 25.64 18.24
N GLY A 602 7.16 25.25 18.05
CA GLY A 602 8.22 25.33 19.07
C GLY A 602 8.75 26.74 19.29
N ASN A 603 8.80 27.57 18.24
CA ASN A 603 9.30 28.95 18.27
C ASN A 603 8.20 30.01 18.14
N PHE A 604 6.99 29.70 18.61
CA PHE A 604 5.77 30.50 18.44
C PHE A 604 5.94 32.02 18.60
N GLY A 605 6.66 32.47 19.63
CA GLY A 605 6.86 33.90 19.89
C GLY A 605 7.74 34.66 18.90
N ASN A 606 8.45 33.96 18.01
CA ASN A 606 9.22 34.57 16.93
C ASN A 606 8.41 34.74 15.64
N HIS A 607 7.26 34.06 15.54
CA HIS A 607 6.43 34.04 14.33
C HIS A 607 5.18 34.91 14.45
N ILE A 608 4.60 35.02 15.65
CA ILE A 608 3.35 35.76 15.85
C ILE A 608 3.62 37.14 16.44
N GLY A 609 3.16 38.19 15.76
CA GLY A 609 3.15 39.57 16.28
C GLY A 609 1.85 39.94 17.01
N ASP A 610 1.89 41.01 17.80
CA ASP A 610 0.75 41.50 18.61
C ASP A 610 -0.48 41.86 17.75
N GLU A 611 -0.29 42.54 16.62
CA GLU A 611 -1.38 42.88 15.70
C GLU A 611 -2.06 41.65 15.10
N ALA A 612 -1.27 40.64 14.71
CA ALA A 612 -1.78 39.38 14.18
C ALA A 612 -2.56 38.61 15.27
N PHE A 613 -2.03 38.59 16.50
CA PHE A 613 -2.70 38.01 17.66
C PHE A 613 -4.06 38.66 17.91
N GLU A 614 -4.16 39.99 17.95
CA GLU A 614 -5.42 40.69 18.20
C GLU A 614 -6.47 40.42 17.10
N ARG A 615 -6.04 40.34 15.85
CA ARG A 615 -6.93 39.93 14.73
C ARG A 615 -7.45 38.51 14.93
N VAL A 616 -6.57 37.55 15.23
CA VAL A 616 -6.94 36.15 15.46
C VAL A 616 -7.81 36.01 16.71
N LYS A 617 -7.51 36.74 17.79
CA LYS A 617 -8.30 36.78 19.02
C LYS A 617 -9.73 37.22 18.74
N ARG A 618 -9.93 38.33 18.01
CA ARG A 618 -11.28 38.80 17.61
C ARG A 618 -12.00 37.78 16.74
N ALA A 619 -11.32 37.18 15.77
CA ALA A 619 -11.91 36.14 14.92
C ALA A 619 -12.32 34.89 15.74
N LYS A 620 -11.47 34.48 16.68
CA LYS A 620 -11.70 33.31 17.52
C LYS A 620 -12.82 33.56 18.55
N CYS A 621 -12.87 34.75 19.15
CA CYS A 621 -13.96 35.18 20.02
C CYS A 621 -15.29 35.13 19.28
N ARG A 622 -15.39 35.77 18.11
CA ARG A 622 -16.58 35.71 17.25
C ARG A 622 -16.95 34.29 16.86
N SER A 623 -15.97 33.42 16.58
CA SER A 623 -16.24 32.02 16.28
C SER A 623 -16.90 31.27 17.44
N PHE A 624 -16.54 31.56 18.69
CA PHE A 624 -17.22 30.99 19.86
C PHE A 624 -18.57 31.66 20.13
N GLU A 625 -18.69 32.96 19.95
CA GLU A 625 -19.98 33.66 20.04
C GLU A 625 -20.98 33.13 19.01
N ASN A 626 -20.53 32.87 17.79
CA ASN A 626 -21.33 32.28 16.72
C ASN A 626 -21.81 30.86 17.06
N MET A 627 -21.19 30.16 18.02
CA MET A 627 -21.75 28.90 18.51
C MET A 627 -23.13 29.09 19.13
N ARG A 628 -23.48 30.30 19.61
CA ARG A 628 -24.84 30.63 20.08
C ARG A 628 -25.88 30.57 18.95
N LEU A 629 -25.45 30.74 17.70
CA LEU A 629 -26.30 30.73 16.51
C LEU A 629 -26.48 29.33 15.91
N GLU A 630 -25.75 28.32 16.41
CA GLU A 630 -25.90 26.93 15.99
C GLU A 630 -27.30 26.39 16.28
N GLU A 631 -27.68 25.32 15.57
CA GLU A 631 -28.99 24.67 15.71
C GLU A 631 -29.24 24.06 17.09
N ALA A 632 -30.51 23.99 17.50
CA ALA A 632 -30.94 23.53 18.82
C ALA A 632 -30.37 22.15 19.21
N HIS A 633 -30.32 21.20 18.28
CA HIS A 633 -29.74 19.87 18.56
C HIS A 633 -28.24 19.91 18.85
N ARG A 634 -27.48 20.83 18.22
CA ARG A 634 -26.05 21.00 18.49
C ARG A 634 -25.82 21.56 19.89
N HIS A 635 -26.68 22.48 20.33
CA HIS A 635 -26.69 22.95 21.72
C HIS A 635 -26.97 21.81 22.70
N ALA A 636 -27.94 20.92 22.40
CA ALA A 636 -28.24 19.79 23.26
C ALA A 636 -27.03 18.85 23.44
N VAL A 637 -26.29 18.56 22.36
CA VAL A 637 -25.06 17.75 22.41
C VAL A 637 -23.91 18.47 23.12
N GLN A 638 -23.80 19.80 22.99
CA GLN A 638 -22.80 20.59 23.69
C GLN A 638 -23.06 20.60 25.21
N GLN A 639 -24.31 20.76 25.64
CA GLN A 639 -24.67 20.72 27.07
C GLN A 639 -24.46 19.33 27.66
N GLU A 640 -24.74 18.28 26.90
CA GLU A 640 -24.40 16.92 27.32
C GLU A 640 -22.90 16.80 27.65
N SER A 641 -22.02 17.29 26.76
CA SER A 641 -20.57 17.28 27.01
C SER A 641 -20.22 18.09 28.27
N ASN A 642 -20.89 19.23 28.50
CA ASN A 642 -20.70 20.06 29.68
C ASN A 642 -21.15 19.40 30.98
N LEU A 643 -22.12 18.48 30.93
CA LEU A 643 -22.65 17.77 32.09
C LEU A 643 -21.88 16.48 32.37
N LEU A 644 -21.48 15.75 31.33
CA LEU A 644 -20.89 14.42 31.46
C LEU A 644 -19.37 14.44 31.56
N HIS A 645 -18.66 15.38 30.94
CA HIS A 645 -17.19 15.39 30.96
C HIS A 645 -16.64 16.23 32.13
N GLU A 646 -15.61 15.70 32.81
CA GLU A 646 -14.98 16.36 33.95
C GLU A 646 -14.40 17.76 33.63
N ARG A 647 -13.87 17.96 32.43
CA ARG A 647 -13.27 19.24 31.99
C ARG A 647 -13.87 19.72 30.67
N SER A 648 -15.11 20.18 30.75
CA SER A 648 -15.82 20.84 29.66
C SER A 648 -16.40 22.15 30.18
N TRP A 649 -16.27 23.22 29.40
CA TRP A 649 -16.59 24.59 29.82
C TRP A 649 -17.74 25.15 28.99
N SER A 650 -18.52 26.06 29.59
CA SER A 650 -19.58 26.74 28.84
C SER A 650 -19.00 27.69 27.78
N VAL A 651 -19.79 27.98 26.75
CA VAL A 651 -19.41 28.97 25.72
C VAL A 651 -19.13 30.33 26.36
N ASP A 652 -19.90 30.71 27.37
CA ASP A 652 -19.76 32.00 28.06
C ASP A 652 -18.45 32.06 28.86
N ASP A 653 -18.06 30.99 29.56
CA ASP A 653 -16.77 30.92 30.26
C ASP A 653 -15.60 31.06 29.28
N ILE A 654 -15.70 30.42 28.11
CA ILE A 654 -14.65 30.46 27.08
C ILE A 654 -14.57 31.87 26.46
N VAL A 655 -15.69 32.49 26.12
CA VAL A 655 -15.73 33.85 25.53
C VAL A 655 -15.19 34.88 26.54
N ASN A 656 -15.62 34.80 27.80
CA ASN A 656 -15.12 35.67 28.86
C ASN A 656 -13.61 35.48 29.08
N ALA A 657 -13.13 34.24 29.09
CA ALA A 657 -11.73 33.93 29.20
C ALA A 657 -10.90 34.43 28.01
N ILE A 658 -11.40 34.29 26.77
CA ILE A 658 -10.72 34.82 25.58
C ILE A 658 -10.60 36.34 25.68
N GLY A 659 -11.65 37.03 26.15
CA GLY A 659 -11.63 38.49 26.32
C GLY A 659 -10.46 38.97 27.17
N THR A 660 -10.10 38.25 28.23
CA THR A 660 -9.03 38.61 29.17
C THR A 660 -7.64 38.14 28.77
N CYS A 661 -7.49 37.29 27.75
CA CYS A 661 -6.18 36.82 27.27
C CYS A 661 -5.40 37.93 26.57
N SER A 662 -4.14 38.17 26.95
CA SER A 662 -3.21 39.04 26.22
C SER A 662 -2.27 38.25 25.31
N TYR A 663 -1.59 38.94 24.39
CA TYR A 663 -0.54 38.37 23.56
C TYR A 663 0.54 37.69 24.42
N TYR A 664 1.00 38.38 25.47
CA TYR A 664 2.02 37.88 26.38
C TYR A 664 1.57 36.61 27.13
N ASP A 665 0.28 36.49 27.46
CA ASP A 665 -0.26 35.30 28.12
C ASP A 665 -0.16 34.07 27.20
N VAL A 666 -0.49 34.22 25.91
CA VAL A 666 -0.40 33.13 24.93
C VAL A 666 1.05 32.74 24.65
N ILE A 667 1.96 33.71 24.56
CA ILE A 667 3.40 33.42 24.46
C ILE A 667 3.88 32.64 25.69
N ALA A 668 3.54 33.09 26.90
CA ALA A 668 3.92 32.39 28.13
C ALA A 668 3.28 30.99 28.19
N HIS A 669 2.04 30.85 27.71
CA HIS A 669 1.33 29.58 27.63
C HIS A 669 1.99 28.59 26.68
N SER A 670 2.41 29.03 25.49
CA SER A 670 3.14 28.18 24.53
C SER A 670 4.38 27.54 25.16
N LYS A 671 5.13 28.31 25.95
CA LYS A 671 6.31 27.81 26.67
C LYS A 671 5.95 26.81 27.77
N ARG A 672 4.83 27.02 28.49
CA ARG A 672 4.35 26.10 29.53
C ARG A 672 3.84 24.78 28.95
N LEU A 673 3.09 24.82 27.84
CA LEU A 673 2.57 23.64 27.15
C LEU A 673 3.67 22.62 26.88
N PHE A 674 4.82 23.08 26.39
CA PHE A 674 5.96 22.26 25.98
C PHE A 674 7.03 22.05 27.04
N ARG A 675 6.89 22.67 28.22
CA ARG A 675 7.78 22.39 29.36
C ARG A 675 7.57 20.99 29.92
N GLN A 676 6.35 20.47 29.84
CA GLN A 676 6.02 19.12 30.25
C GLN A 676 4.99 18.55 29.28
N VAL A 677 5.48 17.86 28.24
CA VAL A 677 4.67 17.32 27.15
C VAL A 677 5.02 15.86 26.91
N PHE A 678 3.99 15.04 26.70
CA PHE A 678 4.12 13.68 26.22
C PHE A 678 3.56 13.58 24.79
N CYS A 679 4.28 12.95 23.87
CA CYS A 679 3.87 12.83 22.46
C CYS A 679 3.43 11.39 22.14
N ASP A 680 2.17 11.18 21.76
CA ASP A 680 1.69 9.91 21.21
C ASP A 680 1.60 10.02 19.67
N ILE A 681 2.47 9.28 18.97
CA ILE A 681 2.76 9.45 17.54
C ILE A 681 2.38 8.17 16.78
N LEU A 682 1.67 8.32 15.66
CA LEU A 682 1.47 7.29 14.65
C LEU A 682 2.12 7.74 13.33
N LEU A 683 3.04 6.91 12.84
CA LEU A 683 3.64 7.03 11.52
C LEU A 683 3.17 5.84 10.66
N TYR A 684 2.51 6.15 9.55
CA TYR A 684 1.97 5.14 8.63
C TYR A 684 2.28 5.50 7.19
N GLY A 685 2.56 4.51 6.35
CA GLY A 685 2.63 4.71 4.89
C GLY A 685 3.97 4.31 4.28
N ASN A 686 4.35 5.01 3.22
CA ASN A 686 5.59 4.79 2.49
C ASN A 686 6.76 5.53 3.18
N LEU A 687 7.19 4.96 4.31
CA LEU A 687 8.41 5.27 5.06
C LEU A 687 9.05 3.94 5.46
N ASN A 688 10.37 3.87 5.56
CA ASN A 688 11.07 2.80 6.28
C ASN A 688 11.22 3.15 7.78
N LEU A 689 11.69 2.20 8.61
CA LEU A 689 11.82 2.43 10.05
C LEU A 689 12.81 3.55 10.39
N SER A 690 13.93 3.65 9.66
CA SER A 690 14.91 4.72 9.88
C SER A 690 14.27 6.09 9.63
N GLU A 691 13.59 6.26 8.50
CA GLU A 691 12.87 7.50 8.15
C GLU A 691 11.76 7.80 9.17
N ALA A 692 11.08 6.77 9.68
CA ALA A 692 10.07 6.90 10.72
C ALA A 692 10.69 7.33 12.06
N MET A 693 11.82 6.74 12.47
CA MET A 693 12.56 7.14 13.67
C MET A 693 13.08 8.57 13.56
N ASP A 694 13.61 8.96 12.40
CA ASP A 694 14.08 10.32 12.14
C ASP A 694 12.93 11.34 12.22
N LEU A 695 11.80 11.05 11.57
CA LEU A 695 10.63 11.92 11.62
C LEU A 695 10.04 12.01 13.03
N ALA A 696 10.01 10.90 13.77
CA ALA A 696 9.59 10.90 15.17
C ALA A 696 10.55 11.72 16.04
N GLY A 697 11.86 11.61 15.80
CA GLY A 697 12.89 12.45 16.42
C GLY A 697 12.63 13.93 16.18
N VAL A 698 12.39 14.33 14.92
CA VAL A 698 12.04 15.72 14.55
C VAL A 698 10.80 16.19 15.29
N ILE A 699 9.74 15.39 15.36
CA ILE A 699 8.52 15.73 16.12
C ILE A 699 8.86 16.00 17.58
N VAL A 700 9.56 15.08 18.23
CA VAL A 700 9.85 15.16 19.66
C VAL A 700 10.83 16.29 19.98
N ASP A 701 11.88 16.46 19.20
CA ASP A 701 12.95 17.41 19.49
C ASP A 701 12.52 18.86 19.24
N GLN A 702 11.70 19.12 18.22
CA GLN A 702 11.25 20.48 17.89
C GLN A 702 10.23 21.04 18.89
N VAL A 703 9.35 20.20 19.44
CA VAL A 703 8.37 20.66 20.44
C VAL A 703 8.90 20.62 21.87
N ARG A 704 10.10 20.09 22.14
CA ARG A 704 10.63 20.08 23.52
C ARG A 704 11.41 21.35 23.82
N ALA A 705 10.94 22.08 24.82
CA ALA A 705 11.71 23.19 25.38
C ALA A 705 13.03 22.68 26.01
N PRO A 706 14.12 23.47 25.98
CA PRO A 706 15.31 23.19 26.76
C PRO A 706 14.94 22.99 28.23
N ARG A 707 15.29 21.82 28.81
CA ARG A 707 14.92 21.38 30.17
C ARG A 707 13.46 20.93 30.36
N ALA A 708 12.81 20.41 29.31
CA ALA A 708 11.50 19.79 29.43
C ALA A 708 11.49 18.67 30.49
N LEU A 709 10.54 18.75 31.42
CA LEU A 709 10.34 17.78 32.50
C LEU A 709 9.72 16.50 31.92
N SER A 710 10.16 15.35 32.42
CA SER A 710 9.51 14.08 32.09
C SER A 710 8.09 14.04 32.64
N MET A 711 7.21 13.31 31.94
CA MET A 711 5.86 13.03 32.42
C MET A 711 5.86 11.72 33.20
N PRO A 712 5.47 11.71 34.50
CA PRO A 712 5.34 10.49 35.25
C PRO A 712 4.41 9.50 34.54
N SER A 713 4.68 8.20 34.58
CA SER A 713 3.89 7.16 33.89
C SER A 713 2.38 7.22 34.18
N SER A 714 1.97 7.64 35.38
CA SER A 714 0.57 7.83 35.77
C SER A 714 -0.10 9.09 35.17
N LYS A 715 0.68 9.97 34.54
CA LYS A 715 0.23 11.23 33.94
C LYS A 715 0.55 11.36 32.45
N LYS A 716 1.32 10.43 31.84
CA LYS A 716 1.71 10.45 30.41
C LYS A 716 0.53 10.74 29.48
N TYR A 717 -0.65 10.18 29.81
CA TYR A 717 -1.87 10.37 29.06
C TYR A 717 -2.97 10.77 30.05
N TRP A 718 -3.39 12.04 30.01
CA TRP A 718 -4.55 12.46 30.79
C TRP A 718 -5.83 12.06 30.03
N ILE A 719 -6.53 11.06 30.55
CA ILE A 719 -7.89 10.71 30.11
C ILE A 719 -8.86 11.39 31.08
N GLY A 720 -9.75 12.22 30.56
CA GLY A 720 -10.78 12.85 31.38
C GLY A 720 -11.71 11.78 31.97
N ARG A 721 -12.29 12.02 33.15
CA ARG A 721 -13.33 11.14 33.69
C ARG A 721 -14.70 11.57 33.19
N GLN A 722 -15.64 10.62 33.16
CA GLN A 722 -17.05 10.90 32.90
C GLN A 722 -17.87 10.82 34.19
N VAL A 723 -18.87 11.67 34.33
CA VAL A 723 -19.88 11.62 35.39
C VAL A 723 -20.66 10.30 35.30
N LYS A 724 -20.88 9.67 36.45
CA LYS A 724 -21.65 8.44 36.60
C LYS A 724 -23.08 8.78 37.00
N LEU A 725 -24.01 8.56 36.09
CA LEU A 725 -25.44 8.75 36.34
C LEU A 725 -25.96 7.71 37.34
N SER A 726 -26.95 8.11 38.14
CA SER A 726 -27.61 7.25 39.12
C SER A 726 -28.56 6.27 38.44
N SER A 727 -28.59 5.02 38.90
CA SER A 727 -29.51 4.01 38.38
C SER A 727 -30.95 4.29 38.81
N GLY A 728 -31.91 4.11 37.91
CA GLY A 728 -33.34 4.32 38.19
C GLY A 728 -33.72 5.80 38.42
N VAL A 729 -32.83 6.74 38.08
CA VAL A 729 -33.08 8.17 38.15
C VAL A 729 -33.06 8.75 36.73
N HIS A 730 -34.10 9.49 36.38
CA HIS A 730 -34.14 10.28 35.16
C HIS A 730 -33.64 11.68 35.44
N THR A 731 -32.42 11.98 35.00
CA THR A 731 -31.81 13.29 35.17
C THR A 731 -32.18 14.19 33.98
N ILE A 732 -32.68 15.39 34.23
CA ILE A 732 -33.11 16.33 33.18
C ILE A 732 -32.39 17.67 33.34
N TYR A 733 -31.83 18.18 32.25
CA TYR A 733 -31.30 19.54 32.16
C TYR A 733 -32.08 20.34 31.12
N LYS A 734 -32.58 21.52 31.51
CA LYS A 734 -33.41 22.39 30.68
C LYS A 734 -32.70 23.71 30.39
N ARG A 735 -32.74 24.18 29.15
CA ARG A 735 -32.16 25.47 28.76
C ARG A 735 -32.93 26.10 27.59
N VAL A 736 -33.12 27.42 27.60
CA VAL A 736 -33.60 28.16 26.42
C VAL A 736 -32.49 28.19 25.37
N HIS A 737 -32.87 28.09 24.10
CA HIS A 737 -31.97 28.33 22.99
C HIS A 737 -31.31 29.72 23.11
N PRO A 738 -29.96 29.83 23.03
CA PRO A 738 -29.29 31.10 23.24
C PRO A 738 -29.51 32.12 22.12
N ASN A 739 -29.76 31.67 20.89
CA ASN A 739 -30.26 32.53 19.81
C ASN A 739 -31.77 32.78 20.00
N PRO A 740 -32.21 34.03 20.28
CA PRO A 740 -33.61 34.36 20.47
C PRO A 740 -34.43 34.30 19.18
N ASP A 741 -33.82 34.11 18.01
CA ASP A 741 -34.51 33.95 16.72
C ASP A 741 -34.76 32.47 16.35
N ASN A 742 -34.22 31.52 17.12
CA ASN A 742 -34.38 30.10 16.82
C ASN A 742 -35.62 29.54 17.54
N ALA A 743 -36.64 29.16 16.76
CA ALA A 743 -37.88 28.54 17.25
C ALA A 743 -37.80 27.03 17.46
N ASN A 744 -36.71 26.38 17.05
CA ASN A 744 -36.57 24.94 17.16
C ASN A 744 -36.29 24.53 18.62
N CYS A 745 -37.05 23.57 19.11
CA CYS A 745 -36.74 22.80 20.29
C CYS A 745 -35.85 21.59 19.94
N ALA A 746 -35.10 21.08 20.91
CA ALA A 746 -34.37 19.83 20.76
C ALA A 746 -34.31 19.01 22.05
N VAL A 747 -34.27 17.69 21.88
CA VAL A 747 -34.05 16.72 22.95
C VAL A 747 -32.85 15.84 22.58
N ASN A 748 -31.92 15.70 23.52
CA ASN A 748 -30.87 14.68 23.47
C ASN A 748 -31.06 13.76 24.68
N CYS A 749 -31.51 12.53 24.44
CA CYS A 749 -31.68 11.49 25.46
C CYS A 749 -30.47 10.57 25.46
N ILE A 750 -29.77 10.47 26.58
CA ILE A 750 -28.55 9.69 26.75
C ILE A 750 -28.80 8.57 27.75
N TYR A 751 -28.68 7.33 27.28
CA TYR A 751 -28.75 6.11 28.07
C TYR A 751 -27.33 5.64 28.36
N GLN A 752 -26.83 5.90 29.57
CA GLN A 752 -25.47 5.56 29.96
C GLN A 752 -25.38 4.08 30.34
N ILE A 753 -24.64 3.30 29.58
CA ILE A 753 -24.54 1.84 29.79
C ILE A 753 -23.50 1.56 30.87
N GLY A 754 -22.28 2.06 30.68
CA GLY A 754 -21.21 1.92 31.68
C GLY A 754 -19.81 1.88 31.08
N VAL A 755 -18.85 1.41 31.88
CA VAL A 755 -17.45 1.22 31.44
C VAL A 755 -17.43 0.24 30.27
N GLU A 756 -16.67 0.61 29.24
CA GLU A 756 -16.60 -0.15 28.00
C GLU A 756 -16.08 -1.58 28.23
N ASN A 757 -16.80 -2.55 27.65
CA ASN A 757 -16.37 -3.94 27.54
C ASN A 757 -16.86 -4.54 26.22
N CYS A 758 -16.21 -5.61 25.75
CA CYS A 758 -16.49 -6.17 24.44
C CYS A 758 -17.90 -6.73 24.29
N MET A 759 -18.46 -7.34 25.35
CA MET A 759 -19.79 -7.95 25.30
C MET A 759 -20.89 -6.88 25.20
N ASP A 760 -20.89 -5.88 26.08
CA ASP A 760 -21.87 -4.78 26.03
C ASP A 760 -21.69 -3.95 24.77
N ARG A 761 -20.46 -3.84 24.23
CA ARG A 761 -20.20 -3.17 22.95
C ARG A 761 -20.81 -3.94 21.77
N ALA A 762 -20.73 -5.27 21.77
CA ALA A 762 -21.37 -6.13 20.77
C ALA A 762 -22.90 -6.05 20.88
N LYS A 763 -23.46 -6.16 22.10
CA LYS A 763 -24.91 -6.02 22.36
C LYS A 763 -25.43 -4.65 21.92
N LEU A 764 -24.73 -3.56 22.26
CA LEU A 764 -25.09 -2.20 21.84
C LEU A 764 -25.05 -2.03 20.32
N ALA A 765 -24.05 -2.60 19.63
CA ALA A 765 -23.95 -2.49 18.18
C ALA A 765 -25.13 -3.18 17.48
N LEU A 766 -25.50 -4.38 17.92
CA LEU A 766 -26.65 -5.10 17.40
C LEU A 766 -27.96 -4.38 17.72
N PHE A 767 -28.14 -3.94 18.98
CA PHE A 767 -29.28 -3.15 19.40
C PHE A 767 -29.45 -1.87 18.57
N SER A 768 -28.35 -1.13 18.36
CA SER A 768 -28.37 0.10 17.57
C SER A 768 -28.73 -0.15 16.10
N GLN A 769 -28.31 -1.27 15.51
CA GLN A 769 -28.67 -1.63 14.14
C GLN A 769 -30.15 -1.98 13.99
N ILE A 770 -30.77 -2.55 15.04
CA ILE A 770 -32.18 -2.94 15.04
C ILE A 770 -33.07 -1.71 15.22
N VAL A 771 -32.73 -0.83 16.15
CA VAL A 771 -33.57 0.31 16.52
C VAL A 771 -33.53 1.47 15.52
N ASP A 772 -32.46 1.61 14.74
CA ASP A 772 -32.20 2.80 13.93
C ASP A 772 -33.33 3.12 12.95
N GLU A 773 -33.77 2.13 12.16
CA GLU A 773 -34.82 2.31 11.16
C GLU A 773 -36.22 2.50 11.79
N PRO A 774 -36.66 1.66 12.74
CA PRO A 774 -37.96 1.85 13.39
C PRO A 774 -38.10 3.17 14.14
N LEU A 775 -37.04 3.61 14.82
CA LEU A 775 -37.04 4.88 15.55
C LEU A 775 -37.13 6.06 14.61
N PHE A 776 -36.37 6.01 13.51
CA PHE A 776 -36.44 7.02 12.46
C PHE A 776 -37.85 7.05 11.86
N ASP A 777 -38.38 5.91 11.40
CA ASP A 777 -39.70 5.84 10.79
C ASP A 777 -40.81 6.37 11.72
N GLN A 778 -40.79 5.98 13.00
CA GLN A 778 -41.81 6.40 13.96
C GLN A 778 -41.75 7.91 14.23
N LEU A 779 -40.60 8.43 14.68
CA LEU A 779 -40.49 9.82 15.13
C LEU A 779 -40.39 10.81 13.97
N ARG A 780 -39.81 10.40 12.83
CA ARG A 780 -39.60 11.26 11.66
C ARG A 780 -40.69 11.11 10.61
N THR A 781 -40.98 9.89 10.15
CA THR A 781 -41.83 9.67 8.97
C THR A 781 -43.31 9.72 9.34
N LYS A 782 -43.70 9.00 10.40
CA LYS A 782 -45.09 8.87 10.84
C LYS A 782 -45.55 10.05 11.68
N GLU A 783 -44.80 10.37 12.75
CA GLU A 783 -45.18 11.45 13.69
C GLU A 783 -44.69 12.83 13.24
N GLN A 784 -43.77 12.89 12.27
CA GLN A 784 -43.26 14.13 11.69
C GLN A 784 -42.73 15.13 12.74
N LEU A 785 -42.14 14.63 13.83
CA LEU A 785 -41.70 15.47 14.95
C LEU A 785 -40.63 16.49 14.55
N GLY A 786 -39.80 16.22 13.54
CA GLY A 786 -38.95 17.24 12.94
C GLY A 786 -37.85 16.67 12.07
N TYR A 787 -37.11 17.52 11.34
CA TYR A 787 -36.18 17.08 10.28
C TYR A 787 -35.01 16.24 10.78
N THR A 788 -34.49 16.57 11.95
CA THR A 788 -33.32 15.91 12.53
C THR A 788 -33.78 14.92 13.58
N VAL A 789 -33.78 13.63 13.22
CA VAL A 789 -34.02 12.50 14.13
C VAL A 789 -32.93 11.47 13.84
N TYR A 790 -32.16 11.09 14.85
CA TYR A 790 -31.22 9.98 14.73
C TYR A 790 -30.94 9.35 16.08
N SER A 791 -30.49 8.09 16.02
CA SER A 791 -29.95 7.37 17.17
C SER A 791 -28.49 7.01 16.93
N THR A 792 -27.68 6.94 17.99
CA THR A 792 -26.27 6.58 17.82
C THR A 792 -25.63 6.01 19.08
N PRO A 793 -24.78 4.98 18.96
CA PRO A 793 -23.90 4.57 20.05
C PRO A 793 -22.73 5.55 20.13
N CYS A 794 -22.43 6.05 21.32
CA CYS A 794 -21.31 6.96 21.55
C CYS A 794 -20.39 6.43 22.65
N ARG A 795 -19.13 6.86 22.59
CA ARG A 795 -18.08 6.48 23.55
C ARG A 795 -17.26 7.71 23.87
N GLY A 796 -16.98 7.92 25.14
CA GLY A 796 -16.16 9.02 25.61
C GLY A 796 -15.57 8.69 26.95
N ASN A 797 -14.28 8.97 27.15
CA ASN A 797 -13.60 8.75 28.43
C ASN A 797 -13.73 7.30 28.97
N GLY A 798 -13.78 6.31 28.08
CA GLY A 798 -13.94 4.88 28.37
C GLY A 798 -15.33 4.44 28.86
N VAL A 799 -16.33 5.30 28.74
CA VAL A 799 -17.73 4.98 29.03
C VAL A 799 -18.52 4.93 27.73
N GLN A 800 -19.38 3.93 27.59
CA GLN A 800 -20.29 3.78 26.45
C GLN A 800 -21.72 4.21 26.83
N SER A 801 -22.38 4.87 25.88
CA SER A 801 -23.79 5.27 25.99
C SER A 801 -24.50 5.12 24.65
N PHE A 802 -25.83 5.02 24.69
CA PHE A 802 -26.71 5.12 23.53
C PHE A 802 -27.45 6.45 23.57
N LYS A 803 -27.65 7.10 22.42
CA LYS A 803 -28.25 8.43 22.34
C LYS A 803 -29.36 8.50 21.31
N ILE A 804 -30.36 9.31 21.60
CA ILE A 804 -31.39 9.73 20.65
C ILE A 804 -31.41 11.25 20.61
N VAL A 805 -31.31 11.82 19.42
CA VAL A 805 -31.38 13.27 19.21
C VAL A 805 -32.53 13.60 18.28
N VAL A 806 -33.41 14.49 18.75
CA VAL A 806 -34.57 14.98 17.99
C VAL A 806 -34.57 16.50 18.03
N GLN A 807 -34.66 17.14 16.86
CA GLN A 807 -34.96 18.57 16.73
C GLN A 807 -36.36 18.73 16.16
N SER A 808 -37.16 19.60 16.76
CA SER A 808 -38.54 19.87 16.38
C SER A 808 -38.84 21.36 16.36
N ASN A 809 -39.68 21.80 15.42
CA ASN A 809 -40.30 23.12 15.41
C ASN A 809 -41.81 23.07 15.74
N VAL A 810 -42.35 21.89 16.04
CA VAL A 810 -43.79 21.65 16.24
C VAL A 810 -44.11 21.03 17.60
N ALA A 811 -43.11 20.54 18.32
CA ALA A 811 -43.28 19.85 19.59
C ALA A 811 -42.33 20.39 20.66
N SER A 812 -42.84 20.46 21.90
CA SER A 812 -42.02 20.78 23.06
C SER A 812 -41.09 19.61 23.41
N PRO A 813 -39.97 19.87 24.11
CA PRO A 813 -39.08 18.83 24.61
C PRO A 813 -39.80 17.72 25.41
N GLU A 814 -40.79 18.08 26.24
CA GLU A 814 -41.58 17.12 27.02
C GLU A 814 -42.40 16.19 26.13
N PHE A 815 -43.02 16.72 25.08
CA PHE A 815 -43.80 15.89 24.16
C PHE A 815 -42.89 14.93 23.40
N ILE A 816 -41.74 15.41 22.92
CA ILE A 816 -40.74 14.58 22.24
C ILE A 816 -40.26 13.45 23.16
N GLU A 817 -39.95 13.76 24.42
CA GLU A 817 -39.56 12.77 25.43
C GLU A 817 -40.66 11.71 25.62
N GLN A 818 -41.91 12.14 25.74
CA GLN A 818 -43.06 11.24 25.85
C GLN A 818 -43.21 10.33 24.61
N ARG A 819 -42.96 10.84 23.40
CA ARG A 819 -42.98 10.04 22.18
C ARG A 819 -41.85 9.02 22.14
N ILE A 820 -40.65 9.38 22.60
CA ILE A 820 -39.53 8.44 22.75
C ILE A 820 -39.86 7.33 23.76
N ASP A 821 -40.43 7.68 24.91
CA ASP A 821 -40.81 6.69 25.92
C ASP A 821 -41.96 5.78 25.44
N THR A 822 -42.90 6.32 24.66
CA THR A 822 -43.96 5.54 23.99
C THR A 822 -43.36 4.58 22.97
N PHE A 823 -42.43 5.05 22.13
CA PHE A 823 -41.71 4.22 21.18
C PHE A 823 -41.03 3.04 21.88
N TRP A 824 -40.41 3.24 23.04
CA TRP A 824 -39.76 2.14 23.76
C TRP A 824 -40.70 1.05 24.23
N ARG A 825 -41.91 1.42 24.66
CA ARG A 825 -42.93 0.44 25.05
C ARG A 825 -43.28 -0.47 23.87
N ASP A 826 -43.57 0.14 22.72
CA ASP A 826 -43.99 -0.58 21.52
C ASP A 826 -42.81 -1.34 20.88
N PHE A 827 -41.59 -0.79 20.96
CA PHE A 827 -40.37 -1.41 20.46
C PHE A 827 -40.04 -2.72 21.19
N ARG A 828 -40.37 -2.84 22.48
CA ARG A 828 -40.18 -4.11 23.21
C ARG A 828 -41.05 -5.24 22.62
N GLU A 829 -42.27 -4.94 22.22
CA GLU A 829 -43.17 -5.90 21.56
C GLU A 829 -42.63 -6.27 20.18
N MET A 830 -42.11 -5.29 19.43
CA MET A 830 -41.43 -5.52 18.16
C MET A 830 -40.22 -6.46 18.33
N LEU A 831 -39.36 -6.24 19.34
CA LEU A 831 -38.25 -7.14 19.63
C LEU A 831 -38.74 -8.56 19.95
N THR A 832 -39.83 -8.69 20.72
CA THR A 832 -40.35 -10.00 21.14
C THR A 832 -40.97 -10.79 19.98
N SER A 833 -41.55 -10.09 19.00
CA SER A 833 -42.18 -10.67 17.81
C SER A 833 -41.22 -10.88 16.63
N MET A 834 -39.99 -10.39 16.73
CA MET A 834 -38.96 -10.54 15.70
C MET A 834 -38.64 -12.01 15.42
N SER A 835 -38.67 -12.38 14.15
CA SER A 835 -38.28 -13.74 13.74
C SER A 835 -36.77 -13.95 13.83
N SER A 836 -36.35 -15.21 14.01
CA SER A 836 -34.92 -15.57 13.97
C SER A 836 -34.25 -15.20 12.64
N GLY A 837 -34.99 -15.25 11.53
CA GLY A 837 -34.50 -14.85 10.20
C GLY A 837 -34.23 -13.35 10.09
N GLU A 838 -35.06 -12.50 10.71
CA GLU A 838 -34.84 -11.04 10.76
C GLU A 838 -33.66 -10.67 11.65
N LEU A 839 -33.57 -11.28 12.84
CA LEU A 839 -32.44 -11.09 13.73
C LEU A 839 -31.12 -11.44 13.00
N GLN A 840 -31.10 -12.55 12.28
CA GLN A 840 -29.91 -12.97 11.54
C GLN A 840 -29.49 -11.97 10.45
N LYS A 841 -30.44 -11.28 9.81
CA LYS A 841 -30.12 -10.20 8.86
C LYS A 841 -29.44 -9.02 9.56
N HIS A 842 -29.92 -8.61 10.73
CA HIS A 842 -29.27 -7.55 11.51
C HIS A 842 -27.88 -7.96 11.99
N ILE A 843 -27.71 -9.20 12.49
CA ILE A 843 -26.40 -9.76 12.86
C ILE A 843 -25.45 -9.71 11.66
N GLN A 844 -25.88 -10.20 10.50
CA GLN A 844 -25.07 -10.17 9.28
C GLN A 844 -24.69 -8.75 8.86
N SER A 845 -25.60 -7.77 9.00
CA SER A 845 -25.31 -6.35 8.72
C SER A 845 -24.20 -5.80 9.61
N VAL A 846 -24.30 -6.00 10.94
CA VAL A 846 -23.29 -5.55 11.90
C VAL A 846 -21.95 -6.24 11.69
N VAL A 847 -21.97 -7.57 11.50
CA VAL A 847 -20.78 -8.37 11.23
C VAL A 847 -20.10 -7.88 9.95
N LYS A 848 -20.86 -7.67 8.87
CA LYS A 848 -20.34 -7.14 7.60
C LYS A 848 -19.65 -5.79 7.81
N GLY A 849 -20.25 -4.88 8.58
CA GLY A 849 -19.63 -3.59 8.91
C GLY A 849 -18.33 -3.70 9.71
N TYR A 850 -18.19 -4.71 10.57
CA TYR A 850 -16.95 -4.94 11.31
C TYR A 850 -15.85 -5.63 10.50
N VAL A 851 -16.19 -6.62 9.66
CA VAL A 851 -15.20 -7.34 8.85
C VAL A 851 -14.80 -6.61 7.57
N GLU A 852 -15.49 -5.51 7.24
CA GLU A 852 -15.16 -4.69 6.07
C GLU A 852 -13.74 -4.14 6.18
N ARG A 853 -12.91 -4.50 5.19
CA ARG A 853 -11.52 -4.07 5.12
C ARG A 853 -11.45 -2.58 4.74
N PRO A 854 -10.49 -1.81 5.28
CA PRO A 854 -10.26 -0.43 4.85
C PRO A 854 -10.05 -0.35 3.34
N LYS A 855 -10.73 0.60 2.68
CA LYS A 855 -10.66 0.85 1.23
C LYS A 855 -9.61 1.89 0.85
N SER A 856 -9.14 2.65 1.83
CA SER A 856 -8.12 3.69 1.67
C SER A 856 -7.11 3.66 2.82
N GLN A 857 -5.96 4.31 2.61
CA GLN A 857 -4.95 4.52 3.65
C GLN A 857 -5.54 5.35 4.80
N GLU A 858 -6.35 6.36 4.49
CA GLU A 858 -7.02 7.22 5.46
C GLU A 858 -7.95 6.43 6.38
N GLU A 859 -8.74 5.50 5.84
CA GLU A 859 -9.62 4.64 6.65
C GLU A 859 -8.82 3.72 7.58
N GLU A 860 -7.67 3.21 7.12
CA GLU A 860 -6.80 2.36 7.94
C GLU A 860 -6.12 3.17 9.05
N VAL A 861 -5.57 4.35 8.73
CA VAL A 861 -5.01 5.28 9.71
C VAL A 861 -6.07 5.66 10.75
N GLN A 862 -7.29 5.98 10.32
CA GLN A 862 -8.37 6.33 11.25
C GLN A 862 -8.74 5.16 12.18
N ALA A 863 -8.74 3.92 11.69
CA ALA A 863 -9.00 2.75 12.51
C ALA A 863 -7.91 2.54 13.58
N LEU A 864 -6.63 2.70 13.21
CA LEU A 864 -5.50 2.63 14.15
C LEU A 864 -5.57 3.75 15.20
N LEU A 865 -5.85 4.98 14.77
CA LEU A 865 -5.94 6.14 15.66
C LEU A 865 -7.06 6.03 16.70
N VAL A 866 -8.17 5.35 16.39
CA VAL A 866 -9.23 5.12 17.37
C VAL A 866 -8.71 4.29 18.55
N GLU A 867 -7.91 3.25 18.30
CA GLU A 867 -7.34 2.41 19.37
C GLU A 867 -6.21 3.13 20.12
N ILE A 868 -5.40 3.94 19.42
CA ILE A 868 -4.32 4.73 20.02
C ILE A 868 -4.88 5.85 20.90
N ALA A 869 -5.82 6.65 20.40
CA ALA A 869 -6.39 7.79 21.11
C ALA A 869 -7.22 7.38 22.34
N ASN A 870 -7.79 6.18 22.33
CA ASN A 870 -8.49 5.61 23.49
C ASN A 870 -7.55 4.88 24.46
N HIS A 871 -6.26 4.75 24.13
CA HIS A 871 -5.25 4.02 24.90
C HIS A 871 -5.63 2.55 25.18
N GLN A 872 -6.40 1.94 24.27
CA GLN A 872 -6.85 0.55 24.40
C GLN A 872 -6.01 -0.42 23.57
N TYR A 873 -5.41 0.05 22.47
CA TYR A 873 -4.45 -0.70 21.64
C TYR A 873 -4.93 -2.09 21.16
N GLU A 874 -6.24 -2.32 21.08
CA GLU A 874 -6.82 -3.58 20.63
C GLU A 874 -7.06 -3.51 19.11
N PHE A 875 -5.98 -3.50 18.32
CA PHE A 875 -6.05 -3.26 16.88
C PHE A 875 -6.93 -4.25 16.10
N GLY A 876 -7.17 -5.45 16.64
CA GLY A 876 -8.12 -6.42 16.08
C GLY A 876 -9.52 -6.43 16.69
N ARG A 877 -9.89 -5.39 17.46
CA ARG A 877 -11.18 -5.30 18.15
C ARG A 877 -12.37 -5.54 17.23
N LYS A 878 -12.34 -5.03 15.99
CA LYS A 878 -13.45 -5.23 15.04
C LYS A 878 -13.74 -6.71 14.78
N THR A 879 -12.70 -7.53 14.59
CA THR A 879 -12.85 -8.98 14.38
C THR A 879 -13.45 -9.64 15.62
N LYS A 880 -12.89 -9.35 16.80
CA LYS A 880 -13.40 -9.86 18.07
C LYS A 880 -14.88 -9.47 18.31
N LEU A 881 -15.26 -8.24 17.98
CA LEU A 881 -16.65 -7.80 18.06
C LEU A 881 -17.54 -8.51 17.03
N ALA A 882 -17.06 -8.75 15.81
CA ALA A 882 -17.79 -9.51 14.80
C ALA A 882 -18.07 -10.94 15.30
N ASP A 883 -17.08 -11.60 15.89
CA ASP A 883 -17.22 -12.95 16.43
C ASP A 883 -18.23 -12.97 17.59
N LEU A 884 -18.15 -12.02 18.52
CA LEU A 884 -19.13 -11.88 19.60
C LEU A 884 -20.54 -11.64 19.06
N VAL A 885 -20.71 -10.74 18.09
CA VAL A 885 -22.03 -10.43 17.52
C VAL A 885 -22.66 -11.66 16.85
N ARG A 886 -21.86 -12.55 16.22
CA ARG A 886 -22.38 -13.81 15.66
C ARG A 886 -22.97 -14.75 16.71
N THR A 887 -22.54 -14.66 17.96
CA THR A 887 -23.03 -15.52 19.05
C THR A 887 -24.31 -15.02 19.70
N LEU A 888 -24.65 -13.74 19.50
CA LEU A 888 -25.78 -13.10 20.18
C LEU A 888 -27.12 -13.70 19.74
N GLN A 889 -28.00 -13.88 20.72
CA GLN A 889 -29.37 -14.34 20.52
C GLN A 889 -30.37 -13.20 20.78
N LEU A 890 -31.64 -13.41 20.42
CA LEU A 890 -32.70 -12.43 20.70
C LEU A 890 -32.81 -12.13 22.21
N SER A 891 -32.59 -13.14 23.06
CA SER A 891 -32.56 -12.99 24.50
C SER A 891 -31.49 -12.02 24.99
N ASP A 892 -30.33 -11.93 24.31
CA ASP A 892 -29.27 -10.99 24.67
C ASP A 892 -29.67 -9.54 24.36
N VAL A 893 -30.38 -9.33 23.25
CA VAL A 893 -30.89 -8.00 22.84
C VAL A 893 -32.01 -7.56 23.79
N LEU A 894 -32.93 -8.47 24.13
CA LEU A 894 -33.99 -8.23 25.11
C LEU A 894 -33.43 -7.93 26.50
N GLU A 895 -32.45 -8.71 26.96
CA GLU A 895 -31.76 -8.46 28.23
C GLU A 895 -31.07 -7.09 28.23
N PHE A 896 -30.39 -6.74 27.15
CA PHE A 896 -29.75 -5.44 27.01
C PHE A 896 -30.78 -4.30 27.08
N PHE A 897 -31.87 -4.41 26.33
CA PHE A 897 -32.96 -3.43 26.34
C PHE A 897 -33.61 -3.31 27.72
N ASP A 898 -33.99 -4.42 28.34
CA ASP A 898 -34.69 -4.46 29.63
C ASP A 898 -33.82 -3.93 30.78
N ASN A 899 -32.50 -4.05 30.70
CA ASN A 899 -31.58 -3.58 31.73
C ASN A 899 -31.19 -2.11 31.57
N PHE A 900 -30.87 -1.66 30.35
CA PHE A 900 -30.24 -0.36 30.11
C PHE A 900 -31.17 0.70 29.52
N ILE A 901 -32.15 0.29 28.71
CA ILE A 901 -32.99 1.22 27.93
C ILE A 901 -34.36 1.39 28.58
N ARG A 902 -34.99 0.29 28.98
CA ARG A 902 -36.31 0.32 29.62
C ARG A 902 -36.29 1.10 30.94
N PRO A 903 -37.25 2.00 31.21
CA PRO A 903 -37.28 2.82 32.42
C PRO A 903 -37.23 2.03 33.74
N GLU A 904 -37.87 0.86 33.80
CA GLU A 904 -37.89 -0.03 34.98
C GLU A 904 -36.62 -0.92 35.08
N GLY A 905 -35.64 -0.72 34.19
CA GLY A 905 -34.41 -1.51 34.16
C GLY A 905 -33.50 -1.25 35.34
N LEU A 906 -32.91 -2.32 35.90
CA LEU A 906 -32.03 -2.23 37.08
C LEU A 906 -30.78 -1.38 36.85
N LYS A 907 -30.31 -1.30 35.59
CA LYS A 907 -29.12 -0.55 35.17
C LYS A 907 -29.48 0.71 34.37
N HIS A 908 -30.76 1.08 34.33
CA HIS A 908 -31.25 2.21 33.56
C HIS A 908 -30.69 3.52 34.14
N LYS A 909 -29.97 4.28 33.30
CA LYS A 909 -29.35 5.55 33.66
C LYS A 909 -29.58 6.53 32.52
N LYS A 910 -30.45 7.52 32.73
CA LYS A 910 -30.92 8.41 31.67
C LYS A 910 -30.62 9.86 32.01
N LEU A 911 -29.97 10.57 31.09
CA LEU A 911 -29.86 12.02 31.08
C LEU A 911 -30.64 12.54 29.86
N SER A 912 -31.54 13.49 30.04
CA SER A 912 -32.19 14.20 28.94
C SER A 912 -31.83 15.68 28.97
N VAL A 913 -31.33 16.18 27.85
CA VAL A 913 -31.06 17.61 27.65
C VAL A 913 -32.15 18.21 26.78
N HIS A 914 -32.88 19.17 27.33
CA HIS A 914 -33.99 19.86 26.69
C HIS A 914 -33.58 21.29 26.32
N ILE A 915 -33.58 21.59 25.02
CA ILE A 915 -33.38 22.93 24.49
C ILE A 915 -34.72 23.45 23.99
N TYR A 916 -35.16 24.61 24.52
CA TYR A 916 -36.44 25.23 24.15
C TYR A 916 -36.21 26.33 23.14
N GLY A 917 -36.94 26.29 22.02
CA GLY A 917 -37.01 27.40 21.08
C GLY A 917 -37.70 28.63 21.66
N ASN A 918 -37.43 29.80 21.09
CA ASN A 918 -37.93 31.10 21.57
C ASN A 918 -39.47 31.21 21.66
N GLU A 919 -40.22 30.56 20.76
CA GLU A 919 -41.68 30.56 20.69
C GLU A 919 -42.32 29.61 21.71
N THR A 920 -41.51 28.69 22.27
CA THR A 920 -41.96 27.76 23.31
C THR A 920 -41.66 28.38 24.67
N ARG A 921 -42.64 29.07 25.26
CA ARG A 921 -42.48 29.73 26.57
C ARG A 921 -42.05 28.73 27.64
N LEU A 922 -40.93 29.04 28.29
CA LEU A 922 -40.43 28.35 29.50
C LEU A 922 -41.22 28.77 30.77
N GLU A 923 -42.23 29.62 30.62
CA GLU A 923 -43.11 30.12 31.68
C GLU A 923 -44.08 29.03 32.15
N MET A 924 -43.61 28.08 32.97
CA MET A 924 -44.47 27.34 33.92
C MET A 924 -43.71 26.49 34.97
N LEU A 925 -42.49 26.89 35.37
CA LEU A 925 -41.72 26.15 36.40
C LEU A 925 -41.44 26.91 37.70
N ALA A 926 -42.01 28.11 37.88
CA ALA A 926 -41.93 28.81 39.17
C ALA A 926 -42.94 28.29 40.23
N GLY A 927 -43.74 27.25 39.92
CA GLY A 927 -44.86 26.82 40.78
C GLY A 927 -45.19 25.33 40.80
N CYS A 928 -44.31 24.43 40.36
CA CYS A 928 -44.53 23.00 40.57
C CYS A 928 -43.87 22.54 41.87
N SER A 929 -44.53 22.85 42.98
CA SER A 929 -44.51 21.97 44.15
C SER A 929 -45.15 20.63 43.77
N GLU A 930 -44.71 19.59 44.47
CA GLU A 930 -45.21 18.21 44.48
C GLU A 930 -46.70 18.08 44.08
N ALA A 931 -46.98 17.22 43.11
CA ALA A 931 -48.30 16.80 42.61
C ALA A 931 -49.14 17.88 41.89
N GLY A 932 -49.13 17.86 40.55
CA GLY A 932 -50.13 18.56 39.75
C GLY A 932 -49.87 18.45 38.24
N TRP A 933 -50.73 17.71 37.54
CA TRP A 933 -50.75 17.70 36.08
C TRP A 933 -51.33 19.02 35.58
N CYS A 934 -50.60 19.76 34.75
CA CYS A 934 -51.14 20.94 34.08
C CYS A 934 -51.69 20.55 32.71
N THR A 935 -53.00 20.72 32.55
CA THR A 935 -53.72 20.58 31.28
C THR A 935 -53.32 21.70 30.32
N PHE A 936 -52.72 21.36 29.19
CA PHE A 936 -52.43 22.30 28.10
C PHE A 936 -53.69 22.55 27.25
N ASN A 937 -53.95 23.81 26.93
CA ASN A 937 -55.12 24.27 26.16
C ASN A 937 -54.84 24.19 24.64
N SER A 938 -55.80 23.70 23.85
CA SER A 938 -55.60 23.05 22.54
C SER A 938 -55.84 23.90 21.28
N ASP A 939 -55.85 25.23 21.36
CA ASP A 939 -56.52 26.03 20.33
C ASP A 939 -55.68 26.51 19.14
N ASN A 940 -54.47 26.02 18.90
CA ASN A 940 -53.76 26.30 17.65
C ASN A 940 -52.72 25.23 17.30
N GLN A 941 -53.06 24.27 16.44
CA GLN A 941 -52.19 23.72 15.36
C GLN A 941 -52.84 22.49 14.73
N VAL A 942 -53.07 22.57 13.41
CA VAL A 942 -53.74 21.56 12.56
C VAL A 942 -52.98 20.22 12.47
N GLY A 943 -51.74 20.14 12.97
CA GLY A 943 -50.94 18.91 13.01
C GLY A 943 -51.15 18.01 14.24
N ILE A 944 -51.79 18.49 15.31
CA ILE A 944 -51.88 17.78 16.60
C ILE A 944 -53.00 16.70 16.58
N MET A 945 -54.01 16.85 15.71
CA MET A 945 -55.13 15.91 15.64
C MET A 945 -54.73 14.50 15.17
N ALA A 946 -53.72 14.36 14.31
CA ALA A 946 -53.24 13.05 13.85
C ALA A 946 -52.40 12.31 14.92
N ALA A 947 -51.67 13.04 15.76
CA ALA A 947 -50.90 12.48 16.87
C ALA A 947 -51.78 12.09 18.06
N LEU A 948 -52.89 12.81 18.28
CA LEU A 948 -53.87 12.51 19.33
C LEU A 948 -54.73 11.27 19.02
N THR A 949 -54.98 10.94 17.75
CA THR A 949 -55.79 9.75 17.40
C THR A 949 -55.08 8.42 17.66
N LEU A 950 -53.75 8.43 17.82
CA LEU A 950 -52.93 7.22 18.04
C LEU A 950 -52.55 6.99 19.52
N GLY A 951 -52.90 7.90 20.44
CA GLY A 951 -52.43 7.88 21.84
C GLY A 951 -53.50 7.76 22.92
N ALA A 952 -54.79 7.67 22.56
CA ALA A 952 -55.87 7.54 23.54
C ALA A 952 -56.02 6.09 24.02
N CYS A 953 -55.04 5.59 24.79
CA CYS A 953 -55.23 4.48 25.74
C CYS A 953 -54.03 4.33 26.68
N SER A 954 -54.33 4.09 27.95
CA SER A 954 -53.45 3.76 29.08
C SER A 954 -52.63 4.91 29.70
N GLY A 955 -53.20 5.48 30.77
CA GLY A 955 -52.40 6.04 31.84
C GLY A 955 -51.81 4.93 32.72
N SER A 956 -50.55 5.07 33.08
CA SER A 956 -50.02 4.63 34.38
C SER A 956 -48.70 5.35 34.64
N SER A 957 -48.58 5.95 35.83
CA SER A 957 -47.39 6.62 36.34
C SER A 957 -46.15 5.72 36.28
N SER A 958 -45.08 6.15 35.59
CA SER A 958 -43.78 5.50 35.78
C SER A 958 -43.24 5.92 37.16
N SER A 959 -42.83 4.95 37.97
CA SER A 959 -42.29 5.13 39.31
C SER A 959 -40.82 5.61 39.32
N VAL A 960 -40.35 6.20 38.21
CA VAL A 960 -38.95 6.61 38.03
C VAL A 960 -38.73 7.96 38.68
N LYS A 961 -37.73 8.06 39.56
CA LYS A 961 -37.40 9.31 40.26
C LYS A 961 -36.79 10.30 39.26
N THR A 962 -37.36 11.49 39.11
CA THR A 962 -36.80 12.55 38.25
C THR A 962 -35.93 13.50 39.08
N GLU A 963 -34.75 13.85 38.57
CA GLU A 963 -33.85 14.86 39.14
C GLU A 963 -33.63 15.99 38.11
N TYR A 964 -33.93 17.23 38.48
CA TYR A 964 -33.70 18.39 37.63
C TYR A 964 -32.37 19.06 37.97
N ILE A 965 -31.53 19.27 36.94
CA ILE A 965 -30.27 19.99 37.05
C ILE A 965 -30.54 21.49 36.87
N ASN A 966 -30.43 22.25 37.96
CA ASN A 966 -30.54 23.72 37.92
C ASN A 966 -29.19 24.39 37.58
N ASP A 967 -28.08 23.81 38.02
CA ASP A 967 -26.73 24.30 37.78
C ASP A 967 -25.82 23.14 37.35
N SER A 968 -25.23 23.25 36.16
CA SER A 968 -24.40 22.21 35.54
C SER A 968 -23.08 21.98 36.26
N GLU A 969 -22.47 23.02 36.82
CA GLU A 969 -21.18 22.92 37.52
C GLU A 969 -21.36 22.34 38.91
N ASP A 970 -22.39 22.77 39.63
CA ASP A 970 -22.78 22.17 40.92
C ASP A 970 -23.11 20.68 40.77
N TYR A 971 -23.88 20.31 39.75
CA TYR A 971 -24.17 18.90 39.44
C TYR A 971 -22.89 18.10 39.21
N LYS A 972 -21.99 18.57 38.33
CA LYS A 972 -20.70 17.90 38.07
C LYS A 972 -19.81 17.77 39.30
N ARG A 973 -19.87 18.72 40.24
CA ARG A 973 -19.10 18.69 41.49
C ARG A 973 -19.63 17.62 42.44
N ARG A 974 -20.95 17.47 42.55
CA ARG A 974 -21.60 16.51 43.45
C ARG A 974 -21.68 15.09 42.89
N ALA A 975 -21.77 14.95 41.57
CA ALA A 975 -21.99 13.65 40.95
C ALA A 975 -20.72 12.76 41.01
N PRO A 976 -20.87 11.44 41.27
CA PRO A 976 -19.76 10.50 41.23
C PRO A 976 -19.20 10.40 39.80
N ARG A 977 -17.96 9.95 39.66
CA ARG A 977 -17.28 9.80 38.37
C ARG A 977 -16.83 8.35 38.18
N TYR A 978 -16.80 7.88 36.94
CA TYR A 978 -16.11 6.63 36.61
C TYR A 978 -14.61 6.81 36.82
N GLU A 979 -13.94 5.70 37.12
CA GLU A 979 -12.48 5.66 37.13
C GLU A 979 -11.93 5.95 35.73
N ALA A 980 -10.73 6.52 35.68
CA ALA A 980 -10.05 6.69 34.39
C ALA A 980 -9.76 5.30 33.80
N PRO A 981 -9.91 5.12 32.48
CA PRO A 981 -9.60 3.84 31.83
C PRO A 981 -8.15 3.46 32.11
N VAL A 982 -7.90 2.23 32.56
CA VAL A 982 -6.53 1.73 32.75
C VAL A 982 -5.99 1.34 31.38
N ALA A 983 -4.88 1.96 30.97
CA ALA A 983 -4.19 1.61 29.73
C ALA A 983 -3.74 0.14 29.81
N SER A 984 -4.32 -0.70 28.95
CA SER A 984 -3.96 -2.11 28.82
C SER A 984 -2.71 -2.23 27.95
N ILE A 985 -1.54 -1.87 28.49
CA ILE A 985 -0.28 -2.40 27.97
C ILE A 985 -0.02 -3.67 28.77
N LYS A 986 -0.87 -4.69 28.58
CA LYS A 986 -0.45 -6.05 28.93
C LYS A 986 0.73 -6.33 28.03
N GLU A 987 1.81 -6.82 28.63
CA GLU A 987 3.07 -7.20 27.96
C GLU A 987 2.76 -7.73 26.56
N LEU A 988 3.02 -6.88 25.56
CA LEU A 988 3.12 -7.33 24.17
C LEU A 988 4.27 -8.33 24.20
N PRO A 989 4.04 -9.61 23.88
CA PRO A 989 5.04 -10.65 24.00
C PRO A 989 6.26 -10.40 23.10
#